data_AF-A0A842SDW8-F1
#
_entry.id   AF-A0A842SDW8-F1
#
_cell.length_a   1.000
_cell.length_b   1.000
_cell.length_c   1.000
_cell.angle_alpha   90.00
_cell.angle_beta   90.00
_cell.angle_gamma   90.00
#
_symmetry.space_group_name_H-M   'P 1'
#
loop_
_entity.id
_entity.type
_entity.pdbx_description
1 polymer ?
#
loop_
_entity_poly.entity_id
_entity_poly.type
_entity_poly.pdbx_seq_one_letter_code
_entity_poly.pdbx_strand_id
1 'polypeptide(L)'
;MKIFLRKNMNIKINKKSDLTIYFIIGLVIILSMAIMLYLNNTYKKQIITNNENNIQNLNLKKQIVEYYVNGCIEKEFFDAKDFCGLEKVVCIETWIKNNLKNCINKFGRNNPGLIINVGSSGIETINEKDSISIKIDMPIEIFLSDKRAELSEFNYVFIKTKFKNIGNLVSEEGILNEDVSLYSSDKFFNIKLQKGTKIIFSEDENIDNVKISVGVEQKNDEEKNIVGLYIYNLKPDGLQFEGNCKIKIYYDEKKVDEEKNELVLMMREDESEIWKKIEEYSWNKQQNYISAKLKHFSQASIHKQNTIAREPYTRTYVLLPQNAQLSDINYVIDNFWQSKKWTIGASADDAGLGGNEVTRQVIAVAPGSWPTDLKTFFQDYYNGLYYSGVSNVNSIPASPVYERLGEGSGSYTPRDGGNYDRIYVLLPQTTPAYQVKDIVNIGGWEKRKFTIGGSAGDAGIGNLLSRNVIAVDPKNIGTGINKAWFDTNYAGVNYCSVTYSGNSNFESDFNNAYISIEQGRACPQLQEEPTPTPQPVQNCGIGGFGGECAHECNSDQENKGQLDCQDDPASPQIETCCVDNLPITPEPTEDIIDNVPYISQLEANCNPNKLCGYTCVTMVSSFFGKTNADITTVQDLAEEDYGSRCPSSAPNLDNYVAAAKIIKGLDAVWDWNTYQQVKGYINSGIPIQVALNYGELNNYRCLKDYSGGHSVVVVGYSEPDNNWIIHDPYCRDGGAYRSIPNTEFVNAVSKIWEEFKGPEGSEVAALIIWEK
;
A
#
# COMPACT_ATOMS: atom_id res chain seq x y z
N MET A 1 8.09 -50.60 48.73
CA MET A 1 7.76 -49.35 49.47
C MET A 1 7.84 -49.48 50.99
N LYS A 2 7.09 -50.39 51.65
CA LYS A 2 7.13 -50.56 53.13
C LYS A 2 8.51 -50.89 53.71
N ILE A 3 9.30 -51.69 52.98
CA ILE A 3 10.71 -52.00 53.31
C ILE A 3 11.62 -50.77 53.09
N PHE A 4 11.40 -50.00 52.01
CA PHE A 4 12.19 -48.80 51.69
C PHE A 4 11.98 -47.68 52.72
N LEU A 5 10.72 -47.42 53.12
CA LEU A 5 10.38 -46.41 54.13
C LEU A 5 10.92 -46.76 55.52
N ARG A 6 10.91 -48.05 55.89
CA ARG A 6 11.51 -48.51 57.16
C ARG A 6 13.02 -48.36 57.18
N LYS A 7 13.69 -48.61 56.06
CA LYS A 7 15.16 -48.64 56.01
C LYS A 7 15.79 -47.26 55.92
N ASN A 8 15.12 -46.30 55.27
CA ASN A 8 15.72 -44.99 54.96
C ASN A 8 15.13 -43.81 55.75
N MET A 9 13.92 -43.92 56.34
CA MET A 9 13.25 -42.77 56.97
C MET A 9 12.94 -42.95 58.47
N ASN A 10 13.24 -44.10 59.06
CA ASN A 10 13.10 -44.37 60.50
C ASN A 10 11.73 -44.03 61.13
N ILE A 11 10.64 -44.15 60.36
CA ILE A 11 9.28 -43.81 60.80
C ILE A 11 8.65 -45.01 61.52
N LYS A 12 8.25 -44.87 62.80
CA LYS A 12 7.44 -45.85 63.55
C LYS A 12 5.97 -45.72 63.14
N ILE A 13 5.48 -46.66 62.35
CA ILE A 13 4.10 -46.62 61.80
C ILE A 13 3.14 -47.40 62.70
N ASN A 14 2.03 -46.77 63.07
CA ASN A 14 0.94 -47.35 63.88
C ASN A 14 -0.21 -47.80 62.95
N LYS A 15 -0.84 -48.95 63.21
CA LYS A 15 -1.73 -49.66 62.25
C LYS A 15 -2.92 -48.85 61.70
N LYS A 16 -3.32 -47.74 62.35
CA LYS A 16 -4.41 -46.87 61.88
C LYS A 16 -3.94 -45.67 61.03
N SER A 17 -2.67 -45.29 61.06
CA SER A 17 -2.12 -44.21 60.21
C SER A 17 -1.54 -44.70 58.89
N ASP A 18 -1.46 -46.03 58.70
CA ASP A 18 -0.96 -46.67 57.47
C ASP A 18 -1.76 -46.23 56.23
N LEU A 19 -3.10 -46.25 56.28
CA LEU A 19 -3.94 -46.03 55.09
C LEU A 19 -3.82 -44.61 54.53
N THR A 20 -3.81 -43.59 55.39
CA THR A 20 -3.71 -42.18 54.99
C THR A 20 -2.38 -41.88 54.31
N ILE A 21 -1.27 -42.45 54.80
CA ILE A 21 0.06 -42.26 54.22
C ILE A 21 0.13 -42.90 52.82
N TYR A 22 -0.42 -44.11 52.63
CA TYR A 22 -0.48 -44.72 51.30
C TYR A 22 -1.36 -43.93 50.32
N PHE A 23 -2.45 -43.33 50.80
CA PHE A 23 -3.33 -42.49 49.98
C PHE A 23 -2.61 -41.20 49.52
N ILE A 24 -1.91 -40.51 50.42
CA ILE A 24 -1.14 -39.30 50.07
C ILE A 24 -0.03 -39.63 49.08
N ILE A 25 0.73 -40.71 49.31
CA ILE A 25 1.79 -41.12 48.38
C ILE A 25 1.21 -41.50 47.02
N GLY A 26 0.08 -42.21 46.99
CA GLY A 26 -0.63 -42.53 45.74
C GLY A 26 -1.07 -41.29 44.97
N LEU A 27 -1.61 -40.28 45.67
CA LEU A 27 -2.07 -39.04 45.08
C LEU A 27 -0.90 -38.20 44.52
N VAL A 28 0.24 -38.15 45.22
CA VAL A 28 1.46 -37.49 44.74
C VAL A 28 2.02 -38.16 43.48
N ILE A 29 1.99 -39.49 43.40
CA ILE A 29 2.44 -40.23 42.20
C ILE A 29 1.49 -39.99 41.02
N ILE A 30 0.19 -39.98 41.25
CA ILE A 30 -0.79 -39.70 40.19
C ILE A 30 -0.64 -38.26 39.70
N LEU A 31 -0.47 -37.29 40.60
CA LEU A 31 -0.27 -35.89 40.25
C LEU A 31 1.04 -35.68 39.47
N SER A 32 2.14 -36.33 39.87
CA SER A 32 3.41 -36.21 39.14
C SER A 32 3.35 -36.86 37.75
N MET A 33 2.67 -38.00 37.61
CA MET A 33 2.40 -38.60 36.30
C MET A 33 1.51 -37.69 35.42
N ALA A 34 0.47 -37.07 36.00
CA ALA A 34 -0.38 -36.14 35.28
C ALA A 34 0.39 -34.90 34.80
N ILE A 35 1.27 -34.34 35.64
CA ILE A 35 2.15 -33.22 35.28
C ILE A 35 3.13 -33.63 34.17
N MET A 36 3.77 -34.80 34.27
CA MET A 36 4.67 -35.33 33.24
C MET A 36 3.97 -35.53 31.90
N LEU A 37 2.75 -36.07 31.90
CA LEU A 37 1.94 -36.25 30.69
C LEU A 37 1.49 -34.91 30.09
N TYR A 38 1.12 -33.94 30.95
CA TYR A 38 0.77 -32.59 30.53
C TYR A 38 1.98 -31.90 29.87
N LEU A 39 3.14 -31.92 30.51
CA LEU A 39 4.37 -31.31 29.97
C LEU A 39 4.81 -31.96 28.65
N ASN A 40 4.74 -33.29 28.53
CA ASN A 40 5.06 -34.00 27.28
C ASN A 40 4.10 -33.62 26.14
N ASN A 41 2.80 -33.46 26.42
CA ASN A 41 1.82 -33.02 25.43
C ASN A 41 2.04 -31.56 25.01
N THR A 42 2.37 -30.68 25.94
CA THR A 42 2.69 -29.27 25.64
C THR A 42 3.96 -29.18 24.80
N TYR A 43 4.99 -29.95 25.13
CA TYR A 43 6.24 -30.02 24.37
C TYR A 43 6.01 -30.54 22.94
N LYS A 44 5.19 -31.58 22.76
CA LYS A 44 4.80 -32.08 21.43
C LYS A 44 4.02 -31.05 20.61
N LYS A 45 3.08 -30.32 21.22
CA LYS A 45 2.33 -29.25 20.55
C LYS A 45 3.25 -28.11 20.09
N GLN A 46 4.24 -27.75 20.91
CA GLN A 46 5.21 -26.71 20.57
C GLN A 46 6.11 -27.12 19.40
N ILE A 47 6.54 -28.39 19.34
CA ILE A 47 7.30 -28.95 18.20
C ILE A 47 6.46 -28.95 16.91
N ILE A 48 5.18 -29.33 16.99
CA ILE A 48 4.28 -29.34 15.81
C ILE A 48 4.06 -27.90 15.30
N THR A 49 3.78 -26.95 16.20
CA THR A 49 3.55 -25.54 15.83
C THR A 49 4.80 -24.90 15.23
N ASN A 50 5.98 -25.18 15.79
CA ASN A 50 7.25 -24.70 15.23
C ASN A 50 7.55 -25.30 13.84
N ASN A 51 7.20 -26.57 13.61
CA ASN A 51 7.37 -27.21 12.31
C ASN A 51 6.42 -26.62 11.25
N GLU A 52 5.16 -26.36 11.60
CA GLU A 52 4.18 -25.74 10.68
C GLU A 52 4.59 -24.31 10.30
N ASN A 53 5.01 -23.50 11.28
CA ASN A 53 5.52 -22.15 11.05
C ASN A 53 6.79 -22.16 10.17
N ASN A 54 7.70 -23.12 10.39
CA ASN A 54 8.91 -23.23 9.57
C ASN A 54 8.62 -23.62 8.11
N ILE A 55 7.58 -24.45 7.85
CA ILE A 55 7.16 -24.80 6.49
C ILE A 55 6.53 -23.59 5.79
N GLN A 56 5.67 -22.84 6.48
CA GLN A 56 5.08 -21.61 5.93
C GLN A 56 6.18 -20.57 5.63
N ASN A 57 7.13 -20.40 6.54
CA ASN A 57 8.29 -19.53 6.33
C ASN A 57 9.16 -19.97 5.15
N LEU A 58 9.39 -21.27 4.95
CA LEU A 58 10.15 -21.77 3.81
C LEU A 58 9.42 -21.51 2.48
N ASN A 59 8.09 -21.69 2.43
CA ASN A 59 7.31 -21.40 1.22
C ASN A 59 7.34 -19.91 0.87
N LEU A 60 7.21 -19.02 1.86
CA LEU A 60 7.35 -17.58 1.66
C LEU A 60 8.77 -17.23 1.16
N LYS A 61 9.81 -17.78 1.80
CA LYS A 61 11.20 -17.58 1.36
C LYS A 61 11.46 -18.14 -0.04
N LYS A 62 10.81 -19.25 -0.42
CA LYS A 62 10.86 -19.79 -1.78
C LYS A 62 10.32 -18.79 -2.80
N GLN A 63 9.17 -18.18 -2.54
CA GLN A 63 8.59 -17.15 -3.42
C GLN A 63 9.49 -15.92 -3.54
N ILE A 64 10.10 -15.47 -2.43
CA ILE A 64 11.04 -14.34 -2.46
C ILE A 64 12.28 -14.68 -3.29
N VAL A 65 12.85 -15.88 -3.14
CA VAL A 65 13.97 -16.34 -3.96
C VAL A 65 13.58 -16.41 -5.44
N GLU A 66 12.40 -16.95 -5.75
CA GLU A 66 11.88 -17.02 -7.13
C GLU A 66 11.71 -15.63 -7.76
N TYR A 67 11.18 -14.67 -7.00
CA TYR A 67 11.07 -13.29 -7.42
C TYR A 67 12.45 -12.67 -7.70
N TYR A 68 13.39 -12.83 -6.77
CA TYR A 68 14.75 -12.31 -6.91
C TYR A 68 15.49 -12.93 -8.11
N VAL A 69 15.34 -14.24 -8.33
CA VAL A 69 15.95 -14.94 -9.47
C VAL A 69 15.42 -14.39 -10.79
N ASN A 70 14.12 -14.11 -10.89
CA ASN A 70 13.54 -13.48 -12.09
C ASN A 70 14.14 -12.09 -12.36
N GLY A 71 14.32 -11.26 -11.31
CA GLY A 71 14.98 -9.96 -11.45
C GLY A 71 16.45 -10.08 -11.90
N CYS A 72 17.18 -11.09 -11.42
CA CYS A 72 18.53 -11.38 -11.91
C CYS A 72 18.53 -11.80 -13.39
N ILE A 73 17.58 -12.63 -13.83
CA ILE A 73 17.50 -13.06 -15.24
C ILE A 73 17.27 -11.86 -16.15
N GLU A 74 16.32 -10.99 -15.78
CA GLU A 74 16.01 -9.77 -16.50
C GLU A 74 17.23 -8.85 -16.61
N LYS A 75 17.85 -8.50 -15.48
CA LYS A 75 19.05 -7.66 -15.44
C LYS A 75 20.15 -8.22 -16.34
N GLU A 76 20.50 -9.50 -16.17
CA GLU A 76 21.59 -10.11 -16.93
C GLU A 76 21.26 -10.25 -18.42
N PHE A 77 19.97 -10.36 -18.79
CA PHE A 77 19.56 -10.28 -20.18
C PHE A 77 19.76 -8.87 -20.76
N PHE A 78 19.42 -7.80 -20.02
CA PHE A 78 19.63 -6.44 -20.49
C PHE A 78 21.12 -6.12 -20.67
N ASP A 79 21.96 -6.53 -19.71
CA ASP A 79 23.42 -6.41 -19.81
C ASP A 79 23.96 -7.20 -21.02
N ALA A 80 23.46 -8.42 -21.21
CA ALA A 80 23.80 -9.24 -22.38
C ALA A 80 23.35 -8.59 -23.70
N LYS A 81 22.15 -8.02 -23.74
CA LYS A 81 21.62 -7.31 -24.91
C LYS A 81 22.53 -6.15 -25.30
N ASP A 82 22.97 -5.36 -24.32
CA ASP A 82 23.81 -4.19 -24.56
C ASP A 82 25.23 -4.58 -24.99
N PHE A 83 25.76 -5.67 -24.41
CA PHE A 83 27.09 -6.17 -24.76
C PHE A 83 27.13 -6.94 -26.09
N CYS A 84 26.17 -7.84 -26.31
CA CYS A 84 26.16 -8.78 -27.44
C CYS A 84 25.37 -8.27 -28.65
N GLY A 85 24.33 -7.47 -28.43
CA GLY A 85 23.25 -7.22 -29.37
C GLY A 85 22.23 -8.38 -29.43
N LEU A 86 20.99 -8.08 -29.85
CA LEU A 86 19.87 -9.04 -29.87
C LEU A 86 20.02 -10.20 -30.88
N GLU A 87 20.86 -10.03 -31.90
CA GLU A 87 21.02 -11.05 -32.97
C GLU A 87 21.99 -12.17 -32.58
N LYS A 88 22.81 -11.99 -31.53
CA LYS A 88 23.86 -12.95 -31.13
C LYS A 88 23.40 -13.84 -29.97
N VAL A 89 22.47 -14.74 -30.26
CA VAL A 89 21.85 -15.67 -29.28
C VAL A 89 22.89 -16.40 -28.41
N VAL A 90 23.91 -17.00 -29.03
CA VAL A 90 24.97 -17.74 -28.31
C VAL A 90 25.75 -16.84 -27.33
N CYS A 91 25.92 -15.55 -27.68
CA CYS A 91 26.57 -14.58 -26.80
C CYS A 91 25.69 -14.27 -25.59
N ILE A 92 24.38 -14.07 -25.79
CA ILE A 92 23.40 -13.84 -24.74
C ILE A 92 23.35 -15.02 -23.76
N GLU A 93 23.24 -16.25 -24.28
CA GLU A 93 23.26 -17.48 -23.46
C GLU A 93 24.54 -17.58 -22.63
N THR A 94 25.70 -17.31 -23.24
CA THR A 94 26.99 -17.36 -22.56
C THR A 94 27.10 -16.29 -21.48
N TRP A 95 26.61 -15.07 -21.73
CA TRP A 95 26.60 -13.98 -20.76
C TRP A 95 25.75 -14.33 -19.54
N ILE A 96 24.49 -14.70 -19.76
CA ILE A 96 23.57 -15.05 -18.67
C ILE A 96 24.13 -16.24 -17.89
N LYS A 97 24.66 -17.26 -18.55
CA LYS A 97 25.28 -18.43 -17.90
C LYS A 97 26.43 -18.04 -16.97
N ASN A 98 27.25 -17.08 -17.36
CA ASN A 98 28.43 -16.66 -16.59
C ASN A 98 28.08 -15.72 -15.43
N ASN A 99 27.03 -14.92 -15.55
CA ASN A 99 26.73 -13.86 -14.58
C ASN A 99 25.55 -14.18 -13.64
N LEU A 100 24.56 -14.96 -14.09
CA LEU A 100 23.34 -15.23 -13.33
C LEU A 100 23.62 -15.87 -11.96
N LYS A 101 24.56 -16.81 -11.90
CA LYS A 101 24.96 -17.45 -10.64
C LYS A 101 25.51 -16.45 -9.62
N ASN A 102 26.27 -15.46 -10.06
CA ASN A 102 26.82 -14.43 -9.18
C ASN A 102 25.73 -13.52 -8.63
N CYS A 103 24.75 -13.16 -9.48
CA CYS A 103 23.59 -12.37 -9.07
C CYS A 103 22.76 -13.10 -7.99
N ILE A 104 22.43 -14.38 -8.21
CA ILE A 104 21.64 -15.20 -7.27
C ILE A 104 22.40 -15.40 -5.94
N ASN A 105 23.70 -15.70 -6.00
CA ASN A 105 24.51 -15.89 -4.80
C ASN A 105 24.59 -14.64 -3.91
N LYS A 106 24.42 -13.43 -4.48
CA LYS A 106 24.36 -12.18 -3.71
C LYS A 106 23.18 -12.17 -2.74
N PHE A 107 22.04 -12.74 -3.13
CA PHE A 107 20.86 -12.83 -2.26
C PHE A 107 21.08 -13.74 -1.05
N GLY A 108 21.67 -14.91 -1.25
CA GLY A 108 22.00 -15.84 -0.15
C GLY A 108 22.97 -15.21 0.87
N ARG A 109 23.95 -14.41 0.40
CA ARG A 109 24.86 -13.67 1.30
C ARG A 109 24.16 -12.58 2.11
N ASN A 110 23.07 -12.02 1.59
CA ASN A 110 22.32 -10.95 2.24
C ASN A 110 21.22 -11.45 3.17
N ASN A 111 20.88 -12.75 3.13
CA ASN A 111 19.81 -13.35 3.93
C ASN A 111 20.38 -14.43 4.87
N PRO A 112 20.94 -14.04 6.04
CA PRO A 112 21.53 -15.00 6.98
C PRO A 112 20.50 -16.06 7.42
N GLY A 113 20.93 -17.32 7.46
CA GLY A 113 20.08 -18.48 7.75
C GLY A 113 19.45 -19.13 6.52
N LEU A 114 19.54 -18.50 5.34
CA LEU A 114 19.12 -19.07 4.07
C LEU A 114 20.35 -19.53 3.28
N ILE A 115 20.50 -20.84 3.07
CA ILE A 115 21.57 -21.37 2.20
C ILE A 115 20.96 -21.60 0.83
N ILE A 116 21.55 -20.98 -0.21
CA ILE A 116 21.12 -21.14 -1.59
C ILE A 116 22.23 -21.84 -2.36
N ASN A 117 21.94 -23.06 -2.84
CA ASN A 117 22.84 -23.79 -3.72
C ASN A 117 22.32 -23.68 -5.14
N VAL A 118 23.10 -23.00 -5.99
CA VAL A 118 22.78 -22.84 -7.41
C VAL A 118 23.53 -23.89 -8.22
N GLY A 119 22.79 -24.83 -8.81
CA GLY A 119 23.29 -25.86 -9.71
C GLY A 119 23.77 -25.31 -11.04
N SER A 120 24.16 -26.21 -11.95
CA SER A 120 24.49 -25.84 -13.33
C SER A 120 23.22 -25.49 -14.10
N SER A 121 23.26 -24.43 -14.91
CA SER A 121 22.14 -24.08 -15.78
C SER A 121 22.25 -24.67 -17.18
N GLY A 122 21.16 -25.24 -17.65
CA GLY A 122 20.79 -25.22 -19.06
C GLY A 122 20.14 -23.88 -19.38
N ILE A 123 20.62 -23.19 -20.42
CA ILE A 123 19.96 -21.98 -20.94
C ILE A 123 19.67 -22.27 -22.41
N GLU A 124 18.40 -22.16 -22.79
CA GLU A 124 17.95 -22.25 -24.17
C GLU A 124 17.32 -20.90 -24.54
N THR A 125 17.89 -20.23 -25.54
CA THR A 125 17.35 -18.97 -26.05
C THR A 125 16.71 -19.19 -27.42
N ILE A 126 15.40 -18.92 -27.50
CA ILE A 126 14.60 -18.98 -28.72
C ILE A 126 14.44 -17.55 -29.23
N ASN A 127 15.15 -17.23 -30.32
CA ASN A 127 15.06 -15.94 -30.98
C ASN A 127 13.99 -15.99 -32.07
N GLU A 128 12.83 -15.41 -31.80
CA GLU A 128 11.74 -15.27 -32.76
C GLU A 128 11.81 -13.91 -33.46
N LYS A 129 10.94 -13.70 -34.45
CA LYS A 129 10.89 -12.44 -35.20
C LYS A 129 10.68 -11.23 -34.29
N ASP A 130 9.81 -11.38 -33.30
CA ASP A 130 9.29 -10.28 -32.48
C ASP A 130 9.62 -10.45 -30.99
N SER A 131 10.24 -11.56 -30.59
CA SER A 131 10.61 -11.86 -29.20
C SER A 131 11.94 -12.62 -29.09
N ILE A 132 12.52 -12.63 -27.90
CA ILE A 132 13.59 -13.53 -27.47
C ILE A 132 13.11 -14.19 -26.18
N SER A 133 12.88 -15.50 -26.22
CA SER A 133 12.50 -16.28 -25.03
C SER A 133 13.73 -17.00 -24.49
N ILE A 134 13.96 -16.92 -23.19
CA ILE A 134 15.06 -17.56 -22.49
C ILE A 134 14.46 -18.55 -21.50
N LYS A 135 14.66 -19.83 -21.76
CA LYS A 135 14.33 -20.90 -20.82
C LYS A 135 15.58 -21.25 -20.03
N ILE A 136 15.46 -21.24 -18.72
CA ILE A 136 16.56 -21.53 -17.81
C ILE A 136 16.14 -22.71 -16.95
N ASP A 137 16.80 -23.84 -17.20
CA ASP A 137 16.74 -25.02 -16.33
C ASP A 137 17.93 -24.94 -15.38
N MET A 138 17.70 -24.37 -14.20
CA MET A 138 18.71 -24.14 -13.18
C MET A 138 18.16 -24.58 -11.83
N PRO A 139 18.56 -25.76 -11.31
CA PRO A 139 18.14 -26.18 -9.99
C PRO A 139 18.75 -25.28 -8.92
N ILE A 140 17.89 -24.64 -8.13
CA ILE A 140 18.20 -23.80 -6.99
C ILE A 140 17.62 -24.49 -5.76
N GLU A 141 18.50 -25.00 -4.92
CA GLU A 141 18.12 -25.57 -3.63
C GLU A 141 18.16 -24.47 -2.56
N ILE A 142 17.07 -24.34 -1.82
CA ILE A 142 16.90 -23.37 -0.75
C ILE A 142 16.82 -24.14 0.56
N PHE A 143 17.73 -23.86 1.47
CA PHE A 143 17.72 -24.44 2.81
C PHE A 143 17.43 -23.38 3.85
N LEU A 144 16.48 -23.67 4.73
CA LEU A 144 16.21 -22.92 5.95
C LEU A 144 16.26 -23.92 7.11
N SER A 145 17.35 -23.90 7.88
CA SER A 145 17.66 -24.94 8.87
C SER A 145 17.77 -26.35 8.24
N ASP A 146 16.92 -27.30 8.62
CA ASP A 146 16.90 -28.68 8.11
C ASP A 146 15.93 -28.89 6.93
N LYS A 147 15.19 -27.85 6.53
CA LYS A 147 14.19 -27.93 5.47
C LYS A 147 14.79 -27.53 4.13
N ARG A 148 14.34 -28.19 3.06
CA ARG A 148 14.79 -27.99 1.68
C ARG A 148 13.59 -27.65 0.78
N ALA A 149 13.74 -26.64 -0.04
CA ALA A 149 12.87 -26.33 -1.17
C ALA A 149 13.69 -26.27 -2.46
N GLU A 150 13.03 -26.49 -3.60
CA GLU A 150 13.68 -26.48 -4.91
C GLU A 150 12.89 -25.61 -5.90
N LEU A 151 13.63 -24.88 -6.73
CA LEU A 151 13.19 -24.19 -7.94
C LEU A 151 14.07 -24.67 -9.08
N SER A 152 13.54 -24.94 -10.26
CA SER A 152 14.35 -25.49 -11.37
C SER A 152 14.08 -24.84 -12.71
N GLU A 153 12.88 -24.32 -12.94
CA GLU A 153 12.48 -23.82 -14.26
C GLU A 153 12.12 -22.35 -14.20
N PHE A 154 12.79 -21.55 -15.03
CA PHE A 154 12.49 -20.12 -15.20
C PHE A 154 12.32 -19.81 -16.69
N ASN A 155 11.35 -18.97 -17.01
CA ASN A 155 11.10 -18.53 -18.38
C ASN A 155 11.05 -17.01 -18.40
N TYR A 156 11.89 -16.41 -19.22
CA TYR A 156 11.91 -14.97 -19.43
C TYR A 156 11.68 -14.66 -20.91
N VAL A 157 10.77 -13.74 -21.23
CA VAL A 157 10.45 -13.39 -22.61
C VAL A 157 10.66 -11.89 -22.82
N PHE A 158 11.67 -11.56 -23.60
CA PHE A 158 11.91 -10.19 -24.05
C PHE A 158 11.20 -9.95 -25.38
N ILE A 159 10.43 -8.87 -25.49
CA ILE A 159 9.83 -8.48 -26.77
C ILE A 159 10.69 -7.43 -27.45
N LYS A 160 10.99 -7.62 -28.74
CA LYS A 160 11.76 -6.67 -29.53
C LYS A 160 10.94 -5.40 -29.76
N THR A 161 11.31 -4.29 -29.12
CA THR A 161 10.66 -2.98 -29.30
C THR A 161 10.86 -2.42 -30.71
N LYS A 162 9.81 -1.85 -31.33
CA LYS A 162 9.91 -1.11 -32.60
C LYS A 162 9.81 0.39 -32.32
N PHE A 163 10.72 1.16 -32.89
CA PHE A 163 10.69 2.62 -32.82
C PHE A 163 10.63 3.22 -34.23
N LYS A 164 10.10 4.43 -34.35
CA LYS A 164 10.20 5.24 -35.56
C LYS A 164 10.63 6.63 -35.13
N ASN A 165 11.78 7.07 -35.62
CA ASN A 165 12.18 8.46 -35.50
C ASN A 165 11.14 9.31 -36.25
N ILE A 166 10.48 10.23 -35.54
CA ILE A 166 9.52 11.18 -36.13
C ILE A 166 10.04 12.61 -36.10
N GLY A 167 11.22 12.88 -35.57
CA GLY A 167 11.78 14.24 -35.46
C GLY A 167 11.75 14.98 -36.79
N ASN A 168 12.16 14.32 -37.86
CA ASN A 168 12.15 14.90 -39.22
C ASN A 168 10.76 15.04 -39.85
N LEU A 169 9.71 14.50 -39.21
CA LEU A 169 8.33 14.53 -39.69
C LEU A 169 7.47 15.57 -38.97
N VAL A 170 8.01 16.21 -37.93
CA VAL A 170 7.32 17.19 -37.09
C VAL A 170 7.90 18.58 -37.40
N SER A 171 7.05 19.57 -37.62
CA SER A 171 7.47 20.96 -37.80
C SER A 171 8.01 21.57 -36.51
N GLU A 172 8.65 22.74 -36.60
CA GLU A 172 9.09 23.50 -35.40
C GLU A 172 7.92 23.81 -34.44
N GLU A 173 6.70 23.99 -34.98
CA GLU A 173 5.46 24.16 -34.19
C GLU A 173 4.88 22.86 -33.59
N GLY A 174 5.57 21.73 -33.72
CA GLY A 174 5.10 20.43 -33.23
C GLY A 174 4.05 19.75 -34.12
N ILE A 175 3.83 20.20 -35.36
CA ILE A 175 2.79 19.67 -36.25
C ILE A 175 3.34 18.56 -37.15
N LEU A 176 2.66 17.41 -37.19
CA LEU A 176 3.05 16.29 -38.03
C LEU A 176 2.76 16.56 -39.52
N ASN A 177 3.77 16.47 -40.37
CA ASN A 177 3.71 16.84 -41.80
C ASN A 177 3.12 15.74 -42.70
N GLU A 178 3.07 14.49 -42.24
CA GLU A 178 2.54 13.33 -42.96
C GLU A 178 1.88 12.31 -42.02
N ASP A 179 1.12 11.36 -42.57
CA ASP A 179 0.53 10.28 -41.77
C ASP A 179 1.65 9.34 -41.26
N VAL A 180 1.69 9.12 -39.95
CA VAL A 180 2.60 8.14 -39.33
C VAL A 180 1.78 6.96 -38.81
N SER A 181 2.12 5.77 -39.28
CA SER A 181 1.62 4.52 -38.70
C SER A 181 2.78 3.75 -38.10
N LEU A 182 2.59 3.34 -36.87
CA LEU A 182 3.51 2.51 -36.12
C LEU A 182 2.78 1.23 -35.73
N TYR A 183 3.47 0.11 -35.85
CA TYR A 183 2.96 -1.18 -35.41
C TYR A 183 3.86 -1.69 -34.31
N SER A 184 3.26 -2.28 -33.29
CA SER A 184 3.99 -3.12 -32.35
C SER A 184 4.74 -4.24 -33.09
N SER A 185 5.70 -4.85 -32.42
CA SER A 185 6.42 -6.02 -32.94
C SER A 185 5.45 -7.16 -33.25
N ASP A 186 4.57 -7.48 -32.30
CA ASP A 186 3.52 -8.51 -32.41
C ASP A 186 2.41 -8.21 -33.45
N LYS A 187 2.37 -6.98 -34.00
CA LYS A 187 1.33 -6.45 -34.92
C LYS A 187 -0.08 -6.39 -34.35
N PHE A 188 -0.30 -6.70 -33.08
CA PHE A 188 -1.60 -6.59 -32.42
C PHE A 188 -1.90 -5.16 -31.96
N PHE A 189 -0.95 -4.25 -32.02
CA PHE A 189 -1.17 -2.84 -31.74
C PHE A 189 -0.72 -1.98 -32.93
N ASN A 190 -1.58 -1.03 -33.29
CA ASN A 190 -1.28 -0.02 -34.27
C ASN A 190 -1.66 1.34 -33.71
N ILE A 191 -0.74 2.30 -33.82
CA ILE A 191 -1.07 3.70 -33.64
C ILE A 191 -0.93 4.40 -34.98
N LYS A 192 -1.93 5.24 -35.27
CA LYS A 192 -1.96 6.09 -36.45
C LYS A 192 -2.07 7.54 -36.01
N LEU A 193 -0.99 8.29 -36.23
CA LEU A 193 -0.95 9.73 -36.15
C LEU A 193 -1.28 10.30 -37.54
N GLN A 194 -2.31 11.12 -37.64
CA GLN A 194 -2.68 11.73 -38.91
C GLN A 194 -1.87 13.00 -39.16
N LYS A 195 -1.57 13.30 -40.42
CA LYS A 195 -1.04 14.60 -40.82
C LYS A 195 -1.87 15.73 -40.19
N GLY A 196 -1.20 16.74 -39.66
CA GLY A 196 -1.79 17.87 -38.96
C GLY A 196 -2.05 17.63 -37.47
N THR A 197 -1.75 16.44 -36.93
CA THR A 197 -1.75 16.23 -35.47
C THR A 197 -0.62 17.06 -34.87
N LYS A 198 -0.95 17.93 -33.92
CA LYS A 198 0.04 18.68 -33.14
C LYS A 198 0.44 17.86 -31.94
N ILE A 199 1.74 17.71 -31.76
CA ILE A 199 2.36 16.99 -30.65
C ILE A 199 2.83 18.05 -29.66
N ILE A 200 2.41 17.94 -28.40
CA ILE A 200 2.81 18.86 -27.32
C ILE A 200 3.88 18.17 -26.48
N PHE A 201 5.01 18.84 -26.28
CA PHE A 201 6.18 18.35 -25.55
C PHE A 201 6.38 19.13 -24.25
N SER A 202 7.02 18.52 -23.26
CA SER A 202 7.66 19.25 -22.16
C SER A 202 8.96 19.90 -22.66
N GLU A 203 9.33 21.05 -22.10
CA GLU A 203 10.39 21.93 -22.63
C GLU A 203 11.80 21.31 -22.73
N ASP A 204 12.01 20.11 -22.15
CA ASP A 204 13.33 19.47 -22.03
C ASP A 204 13.55 18.24 -22.95
N GLU A 205 12.55 17.79 -23.73
CA GLU A 205 12.69 16.59 -24.57
C GLU A 205 12.87 16.88 -26.07
N ASN A 206 13.98 16.38 -26.64
CA ASN A 206 14.27 16.50 -28.06
C ASN A 206 13.47 15.44 -28.88
N ILE A 207 12.74 15.87 -29.91
CA ILE A 207 11.66 15.15 -30.63
C ILE A 207 12.15 13.94 -31.45
N ASP A 208 13.45 13.66 -31.43
CA ASP A 208 14.06 12.72 -32.37
C ASP A 208 13.38 11.34 -32.39
N ASN A 209 12.83 10.81 -31.28
CA ASN A 209 12.32 9.43 -31.27
C ASN A 209 10.99 9.24 -30.53
N VAL A 210 9.89 9.03 -31.28
CA VAL A 210 8.70 8.36 -30.74
C VAL A 210 8.90 6.84 -30.75
N LYS A 211 8.70 6.20 -29.60
CA LYS A 211 8.96 4.77 -29.39
C LYS A 211 7.68 4.06 -28.98
N ILE A 212 7.43 2.89 -29.57
CA ILE A 212 6.41 1.96 -29.07
C ILE A 212 7.11 0.74 -28.54
N SER A 213 7.29 0.73 -27.23
CA SER A 213 7.71 -0.47 -26.51
C SER A 213 6.49 -1.35 -26.28
N VAL A 214 6.55 -2.58 -26.75
CA VAL A 214 5.59 -3.60 -26.33
C VAL A 214 6.15 -4.18 -25.03
N GLY A 215 5.52 -3.84 -23.91
CA GLY A 215 5.78 -4.52 -22.65
C GLY A 215 4.94 -5.78 -22.58
N VAL A 216 5.57 -6.94 -22.43
CA VAL A 216 4.89 -8.06 -21.78
C VAL A 216 5.28 -7.93 -20.32
N GLU A 217 4.55 -7.09 -19.59
CA GLU A 217 4.63 -7.14 -18.14
C GLU A 217 3.93 -8.43 -17.74
N GLN A 218 4.71 -9.49 -17.50
CA GLN A 218 4.22 -10.57 -16.68
C GLN A 218 4.31 -10.10 -15.24
N LYS A 219 3.17 -9.81 -14.59
CA LYS A 219 2.80 -10.23 -13.21
C LYS A 219 1.85 -9.24 -12.53
N ASN A 220 0.67 -9.72 -12.13
CA ASN A 220 0.21 -9.90 -10.74
C ASN A 220 -1.23 -10.45 -10.74
N ASP A 221 -1.68 -11.05 -9.62
CA ASP A 221 -3.04 -11.62 -9.49
C ASP A 221 -4.18 -10.60 -9.70
N GLU A 222 -3.87 -9.30 -9.68
CA GLU A 222 -4.79 -8.16 -9.84
C GLU A 222 -5.15 -7.88 -11.31
N GLU A 223 -4.38 -8.40 -12.27
CA GLU A 223 -4.55 -8.13 -13.72
C GLU A 223 -5.29 -9.25 -14.47
N LYS A 224 -6.00 -10.13 -13.75
CA LYS A 224 -6.78 -11.26 -14.32
C LYS A 224 -7.83 -10.85 -15.36
N ASN A 225 -8.17 -9.57 -15.43
CA ASN A 225 -9.14 -9.03 -16.37
C ASN A 225 -8.52 -8.60 -17.70
N ILE A 226 -7.20 -8.58 -17.87
CA ILE A 226 -6.60 -8.22 -19.17
C ILE A 226 -6.87 -9.32 -20.20
N VAL A 227 -7.36 -8.94 -21.38
CA VAL A 227 -7.54 -9.84 -22.53
C VAL A 227 -6.26 -9.85 -23.35
N GLY A 228 -5.43 -10.86 -23.11
CA GLY A 228 -4.15 -11.05 -23.80
C GLY A 228 -2.96 -10.98 -22.84
N LEU A 229 -1.75 -10.92 -23.40
CA LEU A 229 -0.48 -10.84 -22.66
C LEU A 229 0.20 -9.47 -22.83
N TYR A 230 -0.47 -8.49 -23.44
CA TYR A 230 0.21 -7.32 -24.00
C TYR A 230 -0.24 -6.02 -23.36
N ILE A 231 0.69 -5.32 -22.72
CA ILE A 231 0.57 -3.93 -22.30
C ILE A 231 1.43 -3.10 -23.25
N TYR A 232 0.80 -2.19 -23.98
CA TYR A 232 1.52 -1.37 -24.95
C TYR A 232 2.01 -0.10 -24.28
N ASN A 233 3.32 0.00 -24.07
CA ASN A 233 3.96 1.14 -23.42
C ASN A 233 4.40 2.16 -24.48
N LEU A 234 3.70 3.29 -24.54
CA LEU A 234 3.91 4.36 -25.51
C LEU A 234 4.87 5.39 -24.92
N LYS A 235 6.01 5.60 -25.59
CA LYS A 235 7.07 6.49 -25.12
C LYS A 235 7.32 7.65 -26.10
N PRO A 236 7.69 8.85 -25.60
CA PRO A 236 7.80 9.21 -24.18
C PRO A 236 6.42 9.21 -23.47
N ASP A 237 6.40 8.88 -22.18
CA ASP A 237 5.18 8.88 -21.37
C ASP A 237 4.64 10.31 -21.27
N GLY A 238 3.32 10.48 -21.19
CA GLY A 238 2.71 11.80 -21.09
C GLY A 238 2.71 12.62 -22.38
N LEU A 239 3.27 12.11 -23.51
CA LEU A 239 3.28 12.84 -24.78
C LEU A 239 1.86 13.17 -25.23
N GLN A 240 1.50 14.45 -25.36
CA GLN A 240 0.12 14.87 -25.64
C GLN A 240 -0.12 15.16 -27.13
N PHE A 241 -1.38 15.03 -27.56
CA PHE A 241 -1.81 15.26 -28.94
C PHE A 241 -3.01 16.20 -29.00
N GLU A 242 -2.89 17.27 -29.80
CA GLU A 242 -4.04 18.01 -30.33
C GLU A 242 -4.32 17.53 -31.74
N GLY A 243 -5.33 16.65 -31.90
CA GLY A 243 -5.70 16.11 -33.20
C GLY A 243 -6.18 14.66 -33.16
N ASN A 244 -6.10 13.97 -34.31
CA ASN A 244 -6.58 12.60 -34.46
C ASN A 244 -5.43 11.60 -34.30
N CYS A 245 -5.00 11.35 -33.07
CA CYS A 245 -4.23 10.16 -32.72
C CYS A 245 -5.19 9.00 -32.50
N LYS A 246 -5.11 7.93 -33.31
CA LYS A 246 -5.96 6.76 -33.18
C LYS A 246 -5.13 5.52 -32.89
N ILE A 247 -5.55 4.74 -31.89
CA ILE A 247 -5.00 3.41 -31.64
C ILE A 247 -5.97 2.33 -32.10
N LYS A 248 -5.41 1.19 -32.49
CA LYS A 248 -6.11 -0.06 -32.72
C LYS A 248 -5.40 -1.17 -31.97
N ILE A 249 -6.12 -1.88 -31.13
CA ILE A 249 -5.64 -3.08 -30.47
C ILE A 249 -6.45 -4.27 -31.00
N TYR A 250 -5.77 -5.17 -31.68
CA TYR A 250 -6.31 -6.43 -32.18
C TYR A 250 -6.27 -7.46 -31.05
N TYR A 251 -7.30 -8.32 -30.96
CA TYR A 251 -7.38 -9.38 -29.95
C TYR A 251 -7.58 -10.75 -30.60
N ASP A 252 -7.19 -11.81 -29.88
CA ASP A 252 -7.46 -13.19 -30.28
C ASP A 252 -8.84 -13.60 -29.76
N GLU A 253 -9.79 -13.79 -30.68
CA GLU A 253 -11.18 -14.18 -30.40
C GLU A 253 -11.26 -15.44 -29.54
N LYS A 254 -10.32 -16.40 -29.70
CA LYS A 254 -10.29 -17.63 -28.88
C LYS A 254 -10.01 -17.39 -27.40
N LYS A 255 -9.45 -16.22 -27.05
CA LYS A 255 -9.15 -15.81 -25.66
C LYS A 255 -10.26 -14.95 -25.05
N VAL A 256 -11.22 -14.52 -25.86
CA VAL A 256 -12.39 -13.74 -25.46
C VAL A 256 -13.53 -14.74 -25.28
N ASP A 257 -13.97 -14.94 -24.04
CA ASP A 257 -15.16 -15.76 -23.78
C ASP A 257 -16.40 -14.99 -24.27
N GLU A 258 -16.88 -15.34 -25.46
CA GLU A 258 -17.86 -14.58 -26.27
C GLU A 258 -19.21 -14.36 -25.57
N GLU A 259 -19.58 -15.22 -24.61
CA GLU A 259 -20.95 -15.23 -24.07
C GLU A 259 -21.19 -14.28 -22.89
N LYS A 260 -20.15 -13.71 -22.25
CA LYS A 260 -20.34 -13.03 -20.95
C LYS A 260 -19.59 -11.72 -20.72
N ASN A 261 -18.61 -11.36 -21.54
CA ASN A 261 -17.73 -10.23 -21.22
C ASN A 261 -17.82 -9.13 -22.28
N GLU A 262 -18.07 -7.90 -21.83
CA GLU A 262 -17.84 -6.71 -22.66
C GLU A 262 -16.35 -6.42 -22.66
N LEU A 263 -15.77 -6.14 -23.82
CA LEU A 263 -14.38 -5.71 -23.91
C LEU A 263 -14.31 -4.19 -23.83
N VAL A 264 -13.43 -3.70 -22.96
CA VAL A 264 -13.14 -2.27 -22.83
C VAL A 264 -11.67 -2.01 -23.10
N LEU A 265 -11.41 -0.85 -23.66
CA LEU A 265 -10.06 -0.33 -23.81
C LEU A 265 -9.71 0.51 -22.58
N MET A 266 -8.62 0.16 -21.91
CA MET A 266 -8.14 0.85 -20.72
C MET A 266 -6.80 1.54 -21.01
N MET A 267 -6.56 2.65 -20.33
CA MET A 267 -5.28 3.34 -20.28
C MET A 267 -4.84 3.49 -18.83
N ARG A 268 -3.55 3.30 -18.56
CA ARG A 268 -2.97 3.62 -17.25
C ARG A 268 -2.71 5.12 -17.20
N GLU A 269 -3.06 5.77 -16.09
CA GLU A 269 -2.61 7.15 -15.86
C GLU A 269 -1.19 7.14 -15.33
N ASP A 270 -0.33 7.97 -15.93
CA ASP A 270 1.13 7.89 -15.81
C ASP A 270 1.64 8.03 -14.36
N GLU A 271 0.95 8.79 -13.50
CA GLU A 271 1.40 9.05 -12.12
C GLU A 271 0.71 8.17 -11.05
N SER A 272 -0.53 7.72 -11.31
CA SER A 272 -1.34 7.04 -10.28
C SER A 272 -1.25 5.52 -10.36
N GLU A 273 -0.67 4.99 -11.45
CA GLU A 273 -0.72 3.57 -11.80
C GLU A 273 -2.14 3.00 -11.99
N ILE A 274 -3.17 3.84 -12.00
CA ILE A 274 -4.58 3.41 -12.09
C ILE A 274 -4.99 3.23 -13.56
N TRP A 275 -5.61 2.09 -13.87
CA TRP A 275 -6.26 1.85 -15.16
C TRP A 275 -7.62 2.58 -15.25
N LYS A 276 -7.79 3.46 -16.24
CA LYS A 276 -9.05 4.13 -16.56
C LYS A 276 -9.62 3.64 -17.90
N LYS A 277 -10.94 3.52 -17.96
CA LYS A 277 -11.67 3.19 -19.19
C LYS A 277 -11.61 4.38 -20.14
N ILE A 278 -11.27 4.13 -21.41
CA ILE A 278 -11.46 5.14 -22.44
C ILE A 278 -12.95 5.21 -22.78
N GLU A 279 -13.58 6.37 -22.57
CA GLU A 279 -15.03 6.54 -22.80
C GLU A 279 -15.42 6.40 -24.29
N GLU A 280 -14.59 6.94 -25.19
CA GLU A 280 -14.84 6.92 -26.64
C GLU A 280 -13.99 5.86 -27.35
N TYR A 281 -14.51 4.64 -27.46
CA TYR A 281 -13.94 3.57 -28.28
C TYR A 281 -14.97 2.97 -29.25
N SER A 282 -14.48 2.31 -30.29
CA SER A 282 -15.29 1.51 -31.20
C SER A 282 -14.75 0.09 -31.28
N TRP A 283 -15.66 -0.87 -31.15
CA TRP A 283 -15.36 -2.30 -31.18
C TRP A 283 -15.80 -2.90 -32.52
N ASN A 284 -14.83 -3.33 -33.32
CA ASN A 284 -15.09 -4.02 -34.59
C ASN A 284 -14.90 -5.52 -34.41
N LYS A 285 -16.01 -6.22 -34.11
CA LYS A 285 -16.01 -7.66 -33.87
C LYS A 285 -15.60 -8.46 -35.10
N GLN A 286 -16.02 -8.05 -36.29
CA GLN A 286 -15.73 -8.76 -37.54
C GLN A 286 -14.23 -8.77 -37.90
N GLN A 287 -13.51 -7.76 -37.44
CA GLN A 287 -12.07 -7.60 -37.69
C GLN A 287 -11.23 -7.80 -36.42
N ASN A 288 -11.85 -8.21 -35.31
CA ASN A 288 -11.22 -8.48 -34.02
C ASN A 288 -10.30 -7.37 -33.52
N TYR A 289 -10.77 -6.10 -33.51
CA TYR A 289 -10.06 -5.01 -32.86
C TYR A 289 -10.96 -4.02 -32.12
N ILE A 290 -10.36 -3.34 -31.15
CA ILE A 290 -10.90 -2.16 -30.48
C ILE A 290 -10.07 -0.96 -30.88
N SER A 291 -10.71 0.19 -31.10
CA SER A 291 -10.02 1.42 -31.47
C SER A 291 -10.54 2.62 -30.71
N ALA A 292 -9.65 3.54 -30.35
CA ALA A 292 -10.00 4.77 -29.68
C ALA A 292 -9.09 5.92 -30.10
N LYS A 293 -9.51 7.14 -29.75
CA LYS A 293 -8.67 8.33 -29.87
C LYS A 293 -7.85 8.50 -28.60
N LEU A 294 -6.57 8.82 -28.76
CA LEU A 294 -5.69 9.15 -27.65
C LEU A 294 -5.48 10.66 -27.56
N LYS A 295 -5.46 11.16 -26.33
CA LYS A 295 -5.06 12.55 -26.02
C LYS A 295 -3.62 12.63 -25.51
N HIS A 296 -3.11 11.55 -24.93
CA HIS A 296 -1.73 11.41 -24.51
C HIS A 296 -1.26 9.96 -24.66
N PHE A 297 0.06 9.76 -24.66
CA PHE A 297 0.68 8.45 -24.55
C PHE A 297 0.73 7.99 -23.11
N SER A 298 0.28 6.76 -22.88
CA SER A 298 0.48 6.01 -21.65
C SER A 298 0.42 4.52 -21.97
N GLN A 299 0.45 3.67 -20.95
CA GLN A 299 0.19 2.23 -21.14
C GLN A 299 -1.27 1.99 -21.57
N ALA A 300 -1.47 1.16 -22.60
CA ALA A 300 -2.81 0.78 -23.08
C ALA A 300 -2.99 -0.73 -23.17
N SER A 301 -4.19 -1.22 -22.85
CA SER A 301 -4.54 -2.65 -22.90
C SER A 301 -6.05 -2.88 -23.07
N ILE A 302 -6.45 -4.09 -23.47
CA ILE A 302 -7.87 -4.50 -23.50
C ILE A 302 -8.19 -5.22 -22.20
N HIS A 303 -9.25 -4.83 -21.51
CA HIS A 303 -9.76 -5.52 -20.34
C HIS A 303 -11.12 -6.18 -20.64
N LYS A 304 -11.37 -7.32 -20.01
CA LYS A 304 -12.72 -7.83 -19.77
C LYS A 304 -13.34 -6.86 -18.79
N GLN A 305 -14.30 -6.07 -19.26
CA GLN A 305 -15.27 -5.48 -18.36
C GLN A 305 -16.12 -6.65 -17.90
N ASN A 306 -15.69 -7.26 -16.79
CA ASN A 306 -16.60 -8.08 -16.03
C ASN A 306 -17.73 -7.13 -15.66
N THR A 307 -18.87 -7.24 -16.35
CA THR A 307 -20.13 -7.00 -15.70
C THR A 307 -20.18 -8.11 -14.66
N ILE A 308 -19.54 -7.90 -13.50
CA ILE A 308 -19.54 -8.91 -12.46
C ILE A 308 -21.00 -8.99 -12.03
N ALA A 309 -21.75 -9.91 -12.64
CA ALA A 309 -22.81 -10.60 -11.93
C ALA A 309 -22.10 -11.12 -10.70
N ARG A 310 -22.23 -10.37 -9.59
CA ARG A 310 -21.51 -10.63 -8.34
C ARG A 310 -21.53 -12.13 -8.08
N GLU A 311 -20.38 -12.69 -7.72
CA GLU A 311 -20.39 -14.01 -7.08
C GLU A 311 -21.44 -13.94 -5.97
N PRO A 312 -22.52 -14.72 -6.06
CA PRO A 312 -23.62 -14.54 -5.14
C PRO A 312 -23.15 -14.86 -3.73
N TYR A 313 -23.28 -13.90 -2.81
CA TYR A 313 -22.96 -14.11 -1.40
C TYR A 313 -24.22 -14.07 -0.55
N THR A 314 -24.08 -14.57 0.68
CA THR A 314 -25.10 -14.42 1.72
C THR A 314 -24.85 -13.12 2.47
N ARG A 315 -25.84 -12.23 2.47
CA ARG A 315 -25.82 -11.00 3.25
C ARG A 315 -26.60 -11.23 4.55
N THR A 316 -25.97 -11.00 5.70
CA THR A 316 -26.65 -10.99 6.99
C THR A 316 -26.67 -9.57 7.56
N TYR A 317 -27.86 -9.09 7.89
CA TYR A 317 -28.11 -7.78 8.48
C TYR A 317 -28.65 -7.92 9.91
N VAL A 318 -27.98 -7.29 10.88
CA VAL A 318 -28.46 -7.17 12.25
C VAL A 318 -29.27 -5.87 12.36
N LEU A 319 -30.59 -6.02 12.44
CA LEU A 319 -31.54 -4.91 12.50
C LEU A 319 -31.83 -4.56 13.96
N LEU A 320 -31.25 -3.45 14.41
CA LEU A 320 -31.47 -2.88 15.74
C LEU A 320 -32.72 -1.99 15.76
N PRO A 321 -33.48 -1.96 16.87
CA PRO A 321 -34.67 -1.12 16.97
C PRO A 321 -34.31 0.37 16.97
N GLN A 322 -35.25 1.24 16.60
CA GLN A 322 -35.04 2.70 16.54
C GLN A 322 -34.59 3.31 17.88
N ASN A 323 -35.01 2.72 18.99
CA ASN A 323 -34.63 3.13 20.35
C ASN A 323 -33.37 2.43 20.89
N ALA A 324 -32.66 1.65 20.06
CA ALA A 324 -31.41 0.99 20.47
C ALA A 324 -30.39 2.02 20.97
N GLN A 325 -29.68 1.67 22.04
CA GLN A 325 -28.65 2.50 22.64
C GLN A 325 -27.27 2.14 22.07
N LEU A 326 -26.25 2.97 22.35
CA LEU A 326 -24.87 2.72 21.95
C LEU A 326 -24.36 1.38 22.49
N SER A 327 -24.82 0.97 23.68
CA SER A 327 -24.48 -0.33 24.26
C SER A 327 -24.98 -1.51 23.41
N ASP A 328 -26.11 -1.38 22.73
CA ASP A 328 -26.68 -2.44 21.91
C ASP A 328 -25.83 -2.69 20.66
N ILE A 329 -25.44 -1.62 19.95
CA ILE A 329 -24.57 -1.74 18.78
C ILE A 329 -23.15 -2.18 19.17
N ASN A 330 -22.60 -1.68 20.29
CA ASN A 330 -21.30 -2.11 20.80
C ASN A 330 -21.29 -3.61 21.13
N TYR A 331 -22.38 -4.14 21.69
CA TYR A 331 -22.52 -5.57 21.92
C TYR A 331 -22.43 -6.37 20.62
N VAL A 332 -23.13 -5.93 19.57
CA VAL A 332 -23.09 -6.61 18.27
C VAL A 332 -21.69 -6.56 17.67
N ILE A 333 -21.01 -5.41 17.76
CA ILE A 333 -19.63 -5.24 17.29
C ILE A 333 -18.67 -6.19 18.00
N ASP A 334 -18.70 -6.20 19.34
CA ASP A 334 -17.79 -7.01 20.16
C ASP A 334 -17.94 -8.52 19.91
N ASN A 335 -19.16 -8.98 19.64
CA ASN A 335 -19.43 -10.41 19.52
C ASN A 335 -19.39 -10.93 18.06
N PHE A 336 -19.70 -10.09 17.08
CA PHE A 336 -19.96 -10.57 15.70
C PHE A 336 -19.17 -9.86 14.61
N TRP A 337 -18.64 -8.65 14.81
CA TRP A 337 -17.96 -7.92 13.74
C TRP A 337 -16.76 -8.70 13.18
N GLN A 338 -15.83 -9.09 14.06
CA GLN A 338 -14.61 -9.80 13.65
C GLN A 338 -14.87 -11.19 13.07
N SER A 339 -15.80 -11.93 13.67
CA SER A 339 -16.02 -13.34 13.35
C SER A 339 -17.01 -13.56 12.21
N LYS A 340 -17.95 -12.63 12.01
CA LYS A 340 -19.06 -12.79 11.06
C LYS A 340 -19.16 -11.71 10.00
N LYS A 341 -18.59 -10.51 10.24
CA LYS A 341 -18.61 -9.37 9.30
C LYS A 341 -20.02 -8.98 8.86
N TRP A 342 -20.99 -9.12 9.76
CA TRP A 342 -22.38 -8.78 9.49
C TRP A 342 -22.58 -7.28 9.36
N THR A 343 -23.53 -6.89 8.50
CA THR A 343 -23.97 -5.49 8.38
C THR A 343 -24.87 -5.16 9.57
N ILE A 344 -24.72 -3.98 10.16
CA ILE A 344 -25.45 -3.57 11.36
C ILE A 344 -26.12 -2.22 11.08
N GLY A 345 -27.40 -2.09 11.41
CA GLY A 345 -28.09 -0.81 11.29
C GLY A 345 -29.49 -0.85 11.87
N ALA A 346 -30.23 0.24 11.67
CA ALA A 346 -31.57 0.41 12.23
C ALA A 346 -32.61 0.78 11.16
N SER A 347 -32.39 0.49 9.87
CA SER A 347 -33.41 0.69 8.83
C SER A 347 -33.96 -0.67 8.37
N ALA A 348 -35.27 -0.88 8.58
CA ALA A 348 -35.93 -2.11 8.15
C ALA A 348 -35.87 -2.25 6.63
N ASP A 349 -36.07 -1.14 5.89
CA ASP A 349 -35.99 -1.17 4.44
C ASP A 349 -34.57 -1.55 3.96
N ASP A 350 -33.51 -0.99 4.57
CA ASP A 350 -32.12 -1.33 4.24
C ASP A 350 -31.73 -2.78 4.59
N ALA A 351 -32.32 -3.33 5.65
CA ALA A 351 -32.15 -4.74 6.02
C ALA A 351 -32.74 -5.69 4.97
N GLY A 352 -33.83 -5.28 4.32
CA GLY A 352 -34.50 -6.06 3.27
C GLY A 352 -33.85 -5.96 1.89
N LEU A 353 -33.06 -4.91 1.63
CA LEU A 353 -32.34 -4.72 0.37
C LEU A 353 -31.30 -5.83 0.13
N GLY A 354 -31.16 -6.19 -1.14
CA GLY A 354 -30.08 -7.03 -1.65
C GLY A 354 -30.08 -7.03 -3.18
N GLY A 355 -28.90 -7.13 -3.78
CA GLY A 355 -28.73 -7.16 -5.24
C GLY A 355 -28.90 -8.57 -5.82
N ASN A 356 -27.94 -9.01 -6.64
CA ASN A 356 -27.81 -10.40 -7.13
C ASN A 356 -27.39 -11.39 -6.02
N GLU A 357 -27.71 -11.11 -4.76
CA GLU A 357 -27.41 -11.97 -3.61
C GLU A 357 -28.25 -13.25 -3.69
N VAL A 358 -27.62 -14.41 -3.45
CA VAL A 358 -28.35 -15.69 -3.39
C VAL A 358 -29.19 -15.80 -2.12
N THR A 359 -28.77 -15.15 -1.01
CA THR A 359 -29.46 -15.25 0.28
C THR A 359 -29.39 -13.91 1.05
N ARG A 360 -30.55 -13.31 1.33
CA ARG A 360 -30.70 -12.17 2.24
C ARG A 360 -31.17 -12.66 3.60
N GLN A 361 -30.44 -12.36 4.66
CA GLN A 361 -30.74 -12.75 6.04
C GLN A 361 -30.89 -11.52 6.93
N VAL A 362 -31.95 -11.48 7.74
CA VAL A 362 -32.18 -10.43 8.74
C VAL A 362 -32.33 -11.05 10.12
N ILE A 363 -31.53 -10.54 11.06
CA ILE A 363 -31.66 -10.79 12.49
C ILE A 363 -32.31 -9.54 13.10
N ALA A 364 -33.61 -9.60 13.34
CA ALA A 364 -34.36 -8.50 13.95
C ALA A 364 -34.25 -8.56 15.47
N VAL A 365 -33.61 -7.56 16.07
CA VAL A 365 -33.44 -7.44 17.51
C VAL A 365 -34.64 -6.69 18.10
N ALA A 366 -35.22 -7.26 19.16
CA ALA A 366 -36.40 -6.75 19.82
C ALA A 366 -37.51 -6.34 18.82
N PRO A 367 -37.98 -7.26 17.95
CA PRO A 367 -38.92 -6.93 16.88
C PRO A 367 -40.24 -6.33 17.41
N GLY A 368 -40.65 -6.68 18.64
CA GLY A 368 -41.82 -6.07 19.30
C GLY A 368 -41.66 -4.60 19.70
N SER A 369 -40.46 -4.03 19.61
CA SER A 369 -40.21 -2.59 19.82
C SER A 369 -40.46 -1.76 18.56
N TRP A 370 -40.73 -2.39 17.42
CA TRP A 370 -41.06 -1.71 16.17
C TRP A 370 -42.56 -1.41 16.10
N PRO A 371 -42.97 -0.30 15.45
CA PRO A 371 -44.38 0.08 15.34
C PRO A 371 -45.22 -0.88 14.48
N THR A 372 -44.55 -1.72 13.68
CA THR A 372 -45.16 -2.71 12.79
C THR A 372 -44.56 -4.09 13.05
N ASP A 373 -45.33 -5.14 12.78
CA ASP A 373 -44.79 -6.49 12.77
C ASP A 373 -43.74 -6.62 11.67
N LEU A 374 -42.46 -6.69 12.06
CA LEU A 374 -41.35 -6.75 11.11
C LEU A 374 -41.39 -7.99 10.23
N LYS A 375 -41.90 -9.11 10.73
CA LYS A 375 -41.99 -10.35 9.95
C LYS A 375 -43.01 -10.19 8.83
N THR A 376 -44.20 -9.68 9.14
CA THR A 376 -45.22 -9.33 8.14
C THR A 376 -44.70 -8.28 7.17
N PHE A 377 -44.02 -7.24 7.66
CA PHE A 377 -43.41 -6.21 6.81
C PHE A 377 -42.43 -6.81 5.79
N PHE A 378 -41.48 -7.64 6.22
CA PHE A 378 -40.54 -8.27 5.29
C PHE A 378 -41.23 -9.26 4.35
N GLN A 379 -42.27 -9.95 4.79
CA GLN A 379 -43.03 -10.85 3.93
C GLN A 379 -43.76 -10.10 2.81
N ASP A 380 -44.34 -8.94 3.12
CA ASP A 380 -45.13 -8.15 2.18
C ASP A 380 -44.24 -7.41 1.18
N TYR A 381 -43.11 -6.86 1.63
CA TYR A 381 -42.27 -6.00 0.79
C TYR A 381 -40.98 -6.67 0.29
N TYR A 382 -40.41 -7.62 1.04
CA TYR A 382 -39.08 -8.21 0.79
C TYR A 382 -39.12 -9.74 0.66
N ASN A 383 -40.01 -10.24 -0.19
CA ASN A 383 -40.21 -11.67 -0.42
C ASN A 383 -38.89 -12.42 -0.75
N GLY A 384 -38.74 -13.64 -0.23
CA GLY A 384 -37.57 -14.51 -0.39
C GLY A 384 -36.47 -14.30 0.65
N LEU A 385 -36.66 -13.40 1.62
CA LEU A 385 -35.73 -13.11 2.70
C LEU A 385 -35.80 -14.15 3.83
N TYR A 386 -34.67 -14.42 4.47
CA TYR A 386 -34.54 -15.28 5.64
C TYR A 386 -34.57 -14.44 6.92
N TYR A 387 -35.57 -14.64 7.76
CA TYR A 387 -35.84 -13.81 8.93
C TYR A 387 -35.60 -14.57 10.24
N SER A 388 -34.99 -13.92 11.22
CA SER A 388 -34.82 -14.43 12.58
C SER A 388 -35.09 -13.31 13.60
N GLY A 389 -36.09 -13.46 14.45
CA GLY A 389 -36.40 -12.49 15.51
C GLY A 389 -35.77 -12.92 16.84
N VAL A 390 -35.09 -12.00 17.52
CA VAL A 390 -34.52 -12.22 18.86
C VAL A 390 -35.02 -11.16 19.85
N SER A 391 -35.18 -11.52 21.12
CA SER A 391 -35.79 -10.61 22.11
C SER A 391 -34.91 -9.41 22.48
N ASN A 392 -33.59 -9.54 22.43
CA ASN A 392 -32.60 -8.49 22.70
C ASN A 392 -31.23 -8.87 22.09
N VAL A 393 -30.27 -7.94 22.11
CA VAL A 393 -28.92 -8.15 21.53
C VAL A 393 -28.19 -9.35 22.14
N ASN A 394 -28.32 -9.59 23.45
CA ASN A 394 -27.68 -10.71 24.14
C ASN A 394 -28.24 -12.09 23.75
N SER A 395 -29.36 -12.10 23.01
CA SER A 395 -30.03 -13.32 22.56
C SER A 395 -29.71 -13.68 21.11
N ILE A 396 -28.82 -12.93 20.44
CA ILE A 396 -28.35 -13.26 19.10
C ILE A 396 -27.52 -14.55 19.17
N PRO A 397 -27.96 -15.66 18.56
CA PRO A 397 -27.21 -16.90 18.58
C PRO A 397 -26.00 -16.83 17.62
N ALA A 398 -24.93 -17.57 17.93
CA ALA A 398 -23.77 -17.71 17.04
C ALA A 398 -24.11 -18.32 15.66
N SER A 399 -25.26 -19.00 15.55
CA SER A 399 -25.83 -19.57 14.33
C SER A 399 -27.35 -19.39 14.36
N PRO A 400 -27.88 -18.27 13.83
CA PRO A 400 -29.31 -18.02 13.83
C PRO A 400 -30.08 -19.03 12.99
N VAL A 401 -31.22 -19.44 13.52
CA VAL A 401 -32.22 -20.21 12.77
C VAL A 401 -33.10 -19.20 12.06
N TYR A 402 -33.19 -19.35 10.74
CA TYR A 402 -33.96 -18.45 9.90
C TYR A 402 -35.22 -19.13 9.38
N GLU A 403 -36.29 -18.35 9.30
CA GLU A 403 -37.49 -18.68 8.57
C GLU A 403 -37.48 -17.96 7.22
N ARG A 404 -37.67 -18.70 6.13
CA ARG A 404 -37.78 -18.09 4.80
C ARG A 404 -39.16 -17.45 4.65
N LEU A 405 -39.20 -16.16 4.36
CA LEU A 405 -40.44 -15.41 4.16
C LEU A 405 -40.84 -15.46 2.68
N GLY A 406 -41.93 -16.17 2.40
CA GLY A 406 -42.53 -16.34 1.07
C GLY A 406 -41.77 -17.28 0.11
N GLU A 407 -42.48 -17.74 -0.93
CA GLU A 407 -42.03 -18.84 -1.80
C GLU A 407 -41.48 -18.38 -3.18
N GLY A 408 -41.56 -17.09 -3.49
CA GLY A 408 -41.25 -16.58 -4.83
C GLY A 408 -39.80 -16.14 -5.00
N SER A 409 -39.18 -16.49 -6.13
CA SER A 409 -38.02 -15.75 -6.71
C SER A 409 -38.45 -14.42 -7.33
N GLY A 410 -39.53 -13.83 -6.81
CA GLY A 410 -40.24 -12.72 -7.44
C GLY A 410 -39.41 -11.46 -7.45
N SER A 411 -39.43 -10.76 -8.59
CA SER A 411 -38.95 -9.40 -8.73
C SER A 411 -39.46 -8.55 -7.56
N TYR A 412 -38.52 -8.09 -6.74
CA TYR A 412 -38.78 -7.13 -5.67
C TYR A 412 -39.41 -5.89 -6.31
N THR A 413 -40.67 -5.62 -5.99
CA THR A 413 -41.28 -4.31 -6.19
C THR A 413 -41.06 -3.58 -4.88
N PRO A 414 -39.99 -2.76 -4.75
CA PRO A 414 -39.86 -1.90 -3.60
C PRO A 414 -41.18 -1.20 -3.38
N ARG A 415 -41.61 -1.05 -2.13
CA ARG A 415 -42.69 -0.12 -1.77
C ARG A 415 -42.45 1.16 -2.58
N ASP A 416 -43.36 1.46 -3.52
CA ASP A 416 -43.18 2.48 -4.57
C ASP A 416 -42.38 3.67 -4.05
N GLY A 417 -41.10 3.74 -4.42
CA GLY A 417 -40.18 4.82 -4.08
C GLY A 417 -40.17 5.23 -2.61
N GLY A 418 -39.97 4.28 -1.67
CA GLY A 418 -39.75 4.61 -0.26
C GLY A 418 -38.79 5.80 -0.11
N ASN A 419 -39.36 6.96 0.25
CA ASN A 419 -38.68 8.24 0.38
C ASN A 419 -37.76 8.24 1.61
N TYR A 420 -36.75 7.37 1.65
CA TYR A 420 -35.79 7.37 2.74
C TYR A 420 -34.37 7.44 2.20
N ASP A 421 -33.58 8.30 2.84
CA ASP A 421 -32.17 8.44 2.60
C ASP A 421 -31.41 7.44 3.47
N ARG A 422 -30.41 6.78 2.89
CA ARG A 422 -29.49 5.92 3.66
C ARG A 422 -28.12 6.58 3.71
N ILE A 423 -27.52 6.54 4.90
CA ILE A 423 -26.08 6.75 5.07
C ILE A 423 -25.47 5.41 5.46
N TYR A 424 -24.58 4.91 4.60
CA TYR A 424 -23.84 3.67 4.80
C TYR A 424 -22.38 4.02 5.10
N VAL A 425 -21.91 3.69 6.29
CA VAL A 425 -20.50 3.80 6.66
C VAL A 425 -19.80 2.52 6.24
N LEU A 426 -18.99 2.64 5.20
CA LEU A 426 -18.26 1.54 4.59
C LEU A 426 -16.88 1.42 5.26
N LEU A 427 -16.60 0.27 5.86
CA LEU A 427 -15.37 0.00 6.60
C LEU A 427 -14.58 -1.16 5.96
N PRO A 428 -13.24 -1.21 6.08
CA PRO A 428 -12.49 -2.42 5.83
C PRO A 428 -13.05 -3.59 6.64
N GLN A 429 -13.17 -4.77 6.02
CA GLN A 429 -13.61 -5.97 6.75
C GLN A 429 -12.63 -6.41 7.83
N THR A 430 -11.40 -5.89 7.80
CA THR A 430 -10.33 -6.11 8.76
C THR A 430 -10.31 -5.06 9.88
N THR A 431 -11.17 -4.03 9.83
CA THR A 431 -11.22 -2.98 10.87
C THR A 431 -11.42 -3.61 12.25
N PRO A 432 -10.52 -3.38 13.22
CA PRO A 432 -10.64 -3.89 14.58
C PRO A 432 -11.94 -3.46 15.27
N ALA A 433 -12.48 -4.31 16.15
CA ALA A 433 -13.75 -4.02 16.83
C ALA A 433 -13.71 -2.73 17.65
N TYR A 434 -12.57 -2.39 18.27
CA TYR A 434 -12.43 -1.13 19.01
C TYR A 434 -12.57 0.08 18.08
N GLN A 435 -11.94 0.06 16.90
CA GLN A 435 -12.02 1.13 15.92
C GLN A 435 -13.45 1.29 15.38
N VAL A 436 -14.18 0.19 15.13
CA VAL A 436 -15.60 0.28 14.75
C VAL A 436 -16.43 0.95 15.85
N LYS A 437 -16.20 0.61 17.13
CA LYS A 437 -16.91 1.25 18.25
C LYS A 437 -16.59 2.75 18.34
N ASP A 438 -15.34 3.12 18.14
CA ASP A 438 -14.92 4.53 18.13
C ASP A 438 -15.64 5.28 17.01
N ILE A 439 -15.69 4.73 15.79
CA ILE A 439 -16.41 5.30 14.65
C ILE A 439 -17.92 5.44 14.94
N VAL A 440 -18.54 4.42 15.54
CA VAL A 440 -19.96 4.44 15.90
C VAL A 440 -20.26 5.50 16.98
N ASN A 441 -19.37 5.65 17.96
CA ASN A 441 -19.48 6.63 19.02
C ASN A 441 -19.31 8.06 18.47
N ILE A 442 -18.20 8.31 17.77
CA ILE A 442 -17.86 9.58 17.13
C ILE A 442 -18.93 10.01 16.12
N GLY A 443 -19.37 9.05 15.29
CA GLY A 443 -20.40 9.27 14.29
C GLY A 443 -21.77 9.59 14.90
N GLY A 444 -21.95 9.46 16.21
CA GLY A 444 -23.20 9.77 16.89
C GLY A 444 -24.33 8.82 16.51
N TRP A 445 -24.05 7.52 16.42
CA TRP A 445 -25.00 6.52 15.92
C TRP A 445 -26.35 6.54 16.65
N GLU A 446 -26.38 6.82 17.95
CA GLU A 446 -27.64 6.94 18.71
C GLU A 446 -28.61 7.97 18.13
N LYS A 447 -28.09 9.05 17.54
CA LYS A 447 -28.92 10.11 16.93
C LYS A 447 -29.17 9.84 15.45
N ARG A 448 -28.15 9.32 14.75
CA ARG A 448 -28.09 9.29 13.27
C ARG A 448 -28.47 7.95 12.64
N LYS A 449 -28.39 6.85 13.41
CA LYS A 449 -28.84 5.50 13.00
C LYS A 449 -28.35 5.02 11.63
N PHE A 450 -27.14 5.44 11.23
CA PHE A 450 -26.52 5.00 9.98
C PHE A 450 -26.24 3.50 9.97
N THR A 451 -26.14 2.92 8.78
CA THR A 451 -25.75 1.52 8.60
C THR A 451 -24.23 1.41 8.57
N ILE A 452 -23.66 0.37 9.20
CA ILE A 452 -22.23 0.04 9.11
C ILE A 452 -22.03 -1.33 8.48
N GLY A 453 -21.01 -1.48 7.63
CA GLY A 453 -20.64 -2.78 7.08
C GLY A 453 -19.44 -2.73 6.14
N GLY A 454 -18.94 -3.91 5.75
CA GLY A 454 -17.70 -4.03 4.98
C GLY A 454 -17.85 -4.40 3.51
N SER A 455 -19.05 -4.26 2.94
CA SER A 455 -19.35 -4.52 1.54
C SER A 455 -19.64 -3.22 0.80
N ALA A 456 -18.75 -2.81 -0.11
CA ALA A 456 -18.99 -1.67 -1.01
C ALA A 456 -20.21 -1.93 -1.91
N GLY A 457 -20.47 -3.21 -2.19
CA GLY A 457 -21.66 -3.63 -2.89
C GLY A 457 -22.95 -3.35 -2.12
N ASP A 458 -22.99 -3.62 -0.82
CA ASP A 458 -24.15 -3.31 0.04
C ASP A 458 -24.35 -1.79 0.13
N ALA A 459 -23.25 -1.05 0.19
CA ALA A 459 -23.23 0.41 0.25
C ALA A 459 -23.85 1.08 -1.00
N GLY A 460 -23.69 0.48 -2.18
CA GLY A 460 -24.13 1.03 -3.47
C GLY A 460 -25.51 0.59 -3.97
N ILE A 461 -26.11 -0.47 -3.40
CA ILE A 461 -27.39 -1.04 -3.87
C ILE A 461 -28.62 -0.38 -3.22
N GLY A 462 -29.77 -0.53 -3.88
CA GLY A 462 -31.07 -0.09 -3.40
C GLY A 462 -31.71 0.95 -4.33
N ASN A 463 -33.02 0.85 -4.54
CA ASN A 463 -33.80 1.89 -5.20
C ASN A 463 -34.22 2.94 -4.16
N LEU A 464 -33.25 3.76 -3.74
CA LEU A 464 -33.41 4.79 -2.70
C LEU A 464 -33.45 6.18 -3.33
N LEU A 465 -34.03 7.15 -2.63
CA LEU A 465 -33.94 8.57 -3.02
C LEU A 465 -32.48 9.01 -3.10
N SER A 466 -31.71 8.72 -2.05
CA SER A 466 -30.29 9.01 -1.97
C SER A 466 -29.54 7.80 -1.42
N ARG A 467 -28.52 7.36 -2.16
CA ARG A 467 -27.55 6.36 -1.71
C ARG A 467 -26.29 7.08 -1.27
N ASN A 468 -26.12 7.25 0.04
CA ASN A 468 -24.97 7.96 0.56
C ASN A 468 -24.00 6.99 1.24
N VAL A 469 -22.72 7.15 0.93
CA VAL A 469 -21.63 6.31 1.42
C VAL A 469 -20.56 7.20 2.05
N ILE A 470 -20.19 6.90 3.29
CA ILE A 470 -18.99 7.44 3.94
C ILE A 470 -18.01 6.28 4.07
N ALA A 471 -16.98 6.24 3.24
CA ALA A 471 -15.94 5.23 3.32
C ALA A 471 -14.85 5.67 4.30
N VAL A 472 -14.59 4.87 5.34
CA VAL A 472 -13.50 5.09 6.28
C VAL A 472 -12.31 4.25 5.84
N ASP A 473 -11.14 4.86 5.70
CA ASP A 473 -9.93 4.20 5.20
C ASP A 473 -10.15 3.42 3.88
N PRO A 474 -10.74 4.03 2.83
CA PRO A 474 -11.11 3.34 1.60
C PRO A 474 -9.96 2.59 0.91
N LYS A 475 -8.71 3.05 1.09
CA LYS A 475 -7.49 2.38 0.62
C LYS A 475 -7.33 0.94 1.14
N ASN A 476 -7.94 0.64 2.29
CA ASN A 476 -7.90 -0.66 2.93
C ASN A 476 -9.13 -1.53 2.55
N ILE A 477 -10.01 -1.05 1.66
CA ILE A 477 -11.26 -1.72 1.25
C ILE A 477 -11.07 -2.30 -0.15
N GLY A 478 -10.37 -3.44 -0.26
CA GLY A 478 -10.14 -4.09 -1.55
C GLY A 478 -9.43 -3.20 -2.57
N THR A 479 -9.59 -3.49 -3.87
CA THR A 479 -8.91 -2.77 -4.95
C THR A 479 -9.57 -1.40 -5.22
N GLY A 480 -9.12 -0.37 -4.51
CA GLY A 480 -9.31 1.04 -4.90
C GLY A 480 -10.75 1.57 -4.88
N ILE A 481 -11.50 1.35 -3.80
CA ILE A 481 -12.87 1.87 -3.67
C ILE A 481 -12.86 3.40 -3.51
N ASN A 482 -13.22 4.11 -4.58
CA ASN A 482 -13.33 5.57 -4.61
C ASN A 482 -14.65 6.00 -5.30
N LYS A 483 -14.82 7.32 -5.48
CA LYS A 483 -15.97 7.89 -6.20
C LYS A 483 -16.13 7.29 -7.61
N ALA A 484 -15.05 7.18 -8.38
CA ALA A 484 -15.09 6.64 -9.74
C ALA A 484 -15.55 5.18 -9.78
N TRP A 485 -15.15 4.38 -8.80
CA TRP A 485 -15.63 3.01 -8.65
C TRP A 485 -17.16 2.98 -8.43
N PHE A 486 -17.68 3.84 -7.55
CA PHE A 486 -19.13 3.93 -7.32
C PHE A 486 -19.88 4.48 -8.55
N ASP A 487 -19.33 5.45 -9.27
CA ASP A 487 -19.96 5.94 -10.51
C ASP A 487 -20.06 4.86 -11.57
N THR A 488 -19.02 4.04 -11.70
CA THR A 488 -18.95 2.94 -12.65
C THR A 488 -19.92 1.82 -12.29
N ASN A 489 -20.01 1.45 -11.01
CA ASN A 489 -20.70 0.23 -10.57
C ASN A 489 -22.09 0.48 -9.96
N TYR A 490 -22.34 1.69 -9.43
CA TYR A 490 -23.54 2.09 -8.70
C TYR A 490 -23.87 3.57 -8.96
N ALA A 491 -24.05 3.93 -10.23
CA ALA A 491 -24.35 5.30 -10.66
C ALA A 491 -25.40 5.97 -9.76
N GLY A 492 -25.13 7.19 -9.30
CA GLY A 492 -26.00 7.95 -8.38
C GLY A 492 -25.72 7.75 -6.89
N VAL A 493 -24.61 7.13 -6.51
CA VAL A 493 -24.12 7.11 -5.13
C VAL A 493 -23.41 8.43 -4.80
N ASN A 494 -23.83 9.08 -3.71
CA ASN A 494 -23.11 10.18 -3.09
C ASN A 494 -22.02 9.59 -2.20
N TYR A 495 -20.75 9.82 -2.53
CA TYR A 495 -19.61 9.22 -1.84
C TYR A 495 -18.74 10.28 -1.16
N CYS A 496 -18.48 10.07 0.13
CA CYS A 496 -17.42 10.73 0.88
C CYS A 496 -16.38 9.69 1.31
N SER A 497 -15.13 10.11 1.43
CA SER A 497 -14.07 9.36 2.10
C SER A 497 -13.57 10.12 3.33
N VAL A 498 -13.15 9.38 4.36
CA VAL A 498 -12.47 9.90 5.55
C VAL A 498 -11.37 8.93 5.97
N THR A 499 -10.31 9.44 6.59
CA THR A 499 -9.22 8.62 7.13
C THR A 499 -9.36 8.52 8.64
N TYR A 500 -9.30 7.31 9.19
CA TYR A 500 -9.33 7.13 10.64
C TYR A 500 -7.96 7.46 11.26
N SER A 501 -7.91 8.56 12.02
CA SER A 501 -6.70 9.03 12.72
C SER A 501 -6.74 8.77 14.24
N GLY A 502 -7.81 8.18 14.77
CA GLY A 502 -7.99 7.93 16.20
C GLY A 502 -8.00 9.18 17.10
N ASN A 503 -8.06 10.38 16.52
CA ASN A 503 -7.98 11.67 17.22
C ASN A 503 -9.19 12.56 16.91
N SER A 504 -9.23 13.77 17.47
CA SER A 504 -10.31 14.75 17.27
C SER A 504 -10.52 15.18 15.82
N ASN A 505 -9.52 15.03 14.94
CA ASN A 505 -9.65 15.39 13.54
C ASN A 505 -10.62 14.45 12.83
N PHE A 506 -10.58 13.14 13.13
CA PHE A 506 -11.52 12.17 12.57
C PHE A 506 -12.98 12.49 12.93
N GLU A 507 -13.25 12.97 14.16
CA GLU A 507 -14.60 13.39 14.54
C GLU A 507 -15.11 14.57 13.72
N SER A 508 -14.26 15.57 13.51
CA SER A 508 -14.59 16.70 12.64
C SER A 508 -14.85 16.23 11.20
N ASP A 509 -13.95 15.43 10.64
CA ASP A 509 -14.03 14.99 9.24
C ASP A 509 -15.25 14.11 8.99
N PHE A 510 -15.51 13.16 9.88
CA PHE A 510 -16.70 12.31 9.80
C PHE A 510 -17.99 13.14 9.91
N ASN A 511 -18.04 14.10 10.83
CA ASN A 511 -19.20 14.99 10.99
C ASN A 511 -19.41 15.88 9.76
N ASN A 512 -18.33 16.40 9.17
CA ASN A 512 -18.39 17.21 7.96
C ASN A 512 -18.87 16.41 6.75
N ALA A 513 -18.37 15.18 6.58
CA ALA A 513 -18.85 14.25 5.56
C ALA A 513 -20.35 13.97 5.72
N TYR A 514 -20.79 13.68 6.94
CA TYR A 514 -22.19 13.42 7.26
C TYR A 514 -23.11 14.62 6.96
N ILE A 515 -22.73 15.81 7.44
CA ILE A 515 -23.49 17.05 7.20
C ILE A 515 -23.56 17.39 5.71
N SER A 516 -22.49 17.15 4.97
CA SER A 516 -22.45 17.41 3.53
C SER A 516 -23.44 16.52 2.80
N ILE A 517 -23.46 15.23 3.14
CA ILE A 517 -24.46 14.27 2.64
C ILE A 517 -25.88 14.71 2.99
N GLU A 518 -26.18 15.02 4.26
CA GLU A 518 -27.52 15.42 4.69
C GLU A 518 -28.04 16.66 3.96
N GLN A 519 -27.15 17.55 3.56
CA GLN A 519 -27.50 18.79 2.89
C GLN A 519 -27.43 18.68 1.36
N GLY A 520 -27.20 17.49 0.81
CA GLY A 520 -27.03 17.27 -0.63
C GLY A 520 -25.86 18.07 -1.21
N ARG A 521 -24.87 18.44 -0.38
CA ARG A 521 -23.67 19.12 -0.81
C ARG A 521 -22.65 18.10 -1.28
N ALA A 522 -21.79 18.50 -2.23
CA ALA A 522 -20.60 17.73 -2.53
C ALA A 522 -19.85 17.50 -1.22
N CYS A 523 -19.52 16.24 -0.93
CA CYS A 523 -18.66 15.96 0.21
C CYS A 523 -17.38 16.78 0.07
N PRO A 524 -16.84 17.35 1.16
CA PRO A 524 -15.43 17.64 1.19
C PRO A 524 -14.77 16.28 0.95
N GLN A 525 -14.37 16.01 -0.29
CA GLN A 525 -13.32 15.04 -0.50
C GLN A 525 -12.17 15.58 0.36
N LEU A 526 -11.42 14.69 1.01
CA LEU A 526 -10.06 15.07 1.41
C LEU A 526 -9.48 15.79 0.19
N GLN A 527 -9.28 17.10 0.34
CA GLN A 527 -8.77 17.89 -0.76
C GLN A 527 -7.40 17.26 -1.05
N GLU A 528 -7.26 16.61 -2.19
CA GLU A 528 -6.04 16.84 -2.96
C GLU A 528 -5.93 18.38 -3.00
N GLU A 529 -4.92 18.92 -2.34
CA GLU A 529 -4.89 20.33 -1.91
C GLU A 529 -5.34 21.28 -3.02
N PRO A 530 -6.20 22.27 -2.73
CA PRO A 530 -6.66 23.19 -3.75
C PRO A 530 -5.50 24.09 -4.17
N THR A 531 -5.22 24.14 -5.48
CA THR A 531 -4.30 25.14 -6.04
C THR A 531 -4.77 26.55 -5.64
N PRO A 532 -3.94 27.41 -5.02
CA PRO A 532 -4.37 28.71 -4.54
C PRO A 532 -4.85 29.60 -5.69
N THR A 533 -6.09 30.06 -5.64
CA THR A 533 -6.53 31.13 -6.54
C THR A 533 -6.01 32.47 -5.99
N PRO A 534 -5.31 33.31 -6.79
CA PRO A 534 -4.65 34.50 -6.28
C PRO A 534 -5.64 35.51 -5.71
N GLN A 535 -5.38 36.03 -4.51
CA GLN A 535 -6.01 37.27 -4.05
C GLN A 535 -5.40 38.47 -4.78
N PRO A 536 -6.20 39.50 -5.10
CA PRO A 536 -5.69 40.71 -5.74
C PRO A 536 -4.77 41.45 -4.77
N VAL A 537 -3.49 41.54 -5.13
CA VAL A 537 -2.46 42.23 -4.33
C VAL A 537 -2.81 43.71 -4.23
N GLN A 538 -3.10 44.17 -3.01
CA GLN A 538 -3.11 45.59 -2.66
C GLN A 538 -1.67 46.11 -2.66
N ASN A 539 -1.42 47.11 -3.50
CA ASN A 539 -0.18 47.89 -3.54
C ASN A 539 0.15 48.50 -2.16
N CYS A 540 1.25 48.06 -1.56
CA CYS A 540 1.94 48.79 -0.49
C CYS A 540 3.28 49.31 -1.03
N GLY A 541 3.46 50.63 -0.96
CA GLY A 541 4.60 51.36 -1.49
C GLY A 541 5.90 51.11 -0.73
N ILE A 542 6.99 51.22 -1.48
CA ILE A 542 8.37 51.20 -1.00
C ILE A 542 8.82 52.64 -0.71
N GLY A 543 9.15 52.93 0.54
CA GLY A 543 10.27 53.80 0.91
C GLY A 543 11.27 52.91 1.66
N GLY A 544 12.58 52.98 1.56
CA GLY A 544 13.57 53.94 1.07
C GLY A 544 14.90 53.46 1.71
N PHE A 545 16.03 54.09 1.33
CA PHE A 545 17.44 53.71 1.64
C PHE A 545 17.99 52.63 0.69
N GLY A 546 18.99 52.86 -0.16
CA GLY A 546 20.01 53.92 -0.19
C GLY A 546 21.38 53.23 -0.22
N GLY A 547 21.93 53.04 -1.42
CA GLY A 547 23.24 52.42 -1.63
C GLY A 547 23.71 52.66 -3.05
N GLU A 548 24.72 53.52 -3.17
CA GLU A 548 25.31 54.09 -4.37
C GLU A 548 25.91 53.04 -5.31
N CYS A 549 25.69 53.22 -6.62
CA CYS A 549 26.71 53.05 -7.65
C CYS A 549 26.27 53.84 -8.90
N ALA A 550 27.00 54.91 -9.18
CA ALA A 550 26.81 55.80 -10.29
C ALA A 550 27.24 55.17 -11.62
N HIS A 551 26.43 55.33 -12.67
CA HIS A 551 26.88 55.92 -13.92
C HIS A 551 25.68 56.41 -14.73
N GLU A 552 25.59 57.73 -14.83
CA GLU A 552 24.63 58.49 -15.65
C GLU A 552 24.95 58.35 -17.14
N CYS A 553 23.90 58.27 -17.95
CA CYS A 553 23.84 58.92 -19.27
C CYS A 553 22.45 59.53 -19.41
N ASN A 554 22.36 60.82 -19.13
CA ASN A 554 21.22 61.67 -19.43
C ASN A 554 21.52 62.39 -20.74
N SER A 555 20.60 62.33 -21.70
CA SER A 555 20.67 63.07 -22.96
C SER A 555 19.90 64.38 -22.80
N ASP A 556 20.58 65.51 -22.99
CA ASP A 556 19.95 66.74 -23.47
C ASP A 556 20.95 67.55 -24.31
N GLN A 557 20.38 68.25 -25.29
CA GLN A 557 20.99 68.85 -26.47
C GLN A 557 21.96 70.01 -26.19
N GLU A 558 23.01 70.16 -27.02
CA GLU A 558 23.15 71.28 -27.99
C GLU A 558 24.57 71.38 -28.62
N ASN A 559 24.56 71.63 -29.94
CA ASN A 559 25.55 72.39 -30.74
C ASN A 559 26.91 71.80 -31.17
N LYS A 560 27.03 71.73 -32.51
CA LYS A 560 28.17 71.97 -33.42
C LYS A 560 29.41 71.06 -33.34
N GLY A 561 29.60 70.26 -34.39
CA GLY A 561 30.91 69.71 -34.73
C GLY A 561 30.86 68.58 -35.76
N GLN A 562 31.06 68.95 -37.01
CA GLN A 562 31.32 68.10 -38.18
C GLN A 562 32.41 67.03 -37.93
N LEU A 563 32.13 65.74 -38.21
CA LEU A 563 33.08 64.81 -38.85
C LEU A 563 32.42 63.47 -39.24
N ASP A 564 32.68 63.11 -40.49
CA ASP A 564 32.42 61.83 -41.19
C ASP A 564 32.96 60.59 -40.45
N CYS A 565 32.22 59.48 -40.51
CA CYS A 565 32.62 58.23 -41.19
C CYS A 565 31.83 56.99 -40.74
N GLN A 566 31.14 56.39 -41.71
CA GLN A 566 31.13 54.97 -42.07
C GLN A 566 30.26 53.93 -41.35
N ASP A 567 29.61 53.16 -42.22
CA ASP A 567 28.80 51.95 -42.06
C ASP A 567 29.58 50.75 -41.48
N ASP A 568 28.94 49.93 -40.63
CA ASP A 568 28.68 48.50 -40.90
C ASP A 568 27.73 47.89 -39.82
N PRO A 569 26.95 46.83 -40.15
CA PRO A 569 25.83 46.31 -39.36
C PRO A 569 26.19 45.03 -38.59
N ALA A 570 25.76 44.92 -37.32
CA ALA A 570 25.41 43.66 -36.67
C ALA A 570 25.02 43.90 -35.20
N SER A 571 23.72 43.83 -34.88
CA SER A 571 23.21 43.13 -33.68
C SER A 571 21.67 43.23 -33.65
N PRO A 572 20.92 42.11 -33.55
CA PRO A 572 19.47 42.17 -33.44
C PRO A 572 19.06 42.57 -32.02
N GLN A 573 17.99 43.36 -31.97
CA GLN A 573 17.38 43.86 -30.75
C GLN A 573 16.80 42.72 -29.90
N ILE A 574 17.10 42.75 -28.61
CA ILE A 574 16.40 41.95 -27.60
C ILE A 574 15.16 42.74 -27.19
N GLU A 575 14.01 42.40 -27.78
CA GLU A 575 12.70 42.77 -27.27
C GLU A 575 12.45 42.01 -25.97
N THR A 576 12.32 42.77 -24.87
CA THR A 576 11.90 42.25 -23.57
C THR A 576 10.38 42.12 -23.58
N CYS A 577 9.87 40.95 -23.97
CA CYS A 577 8.47 40.58 -23.75
C CYS A 577 8.33 39.98 -22.36
N CYS A 578 7.51 40.62 -21.52
CA CYS A 578 6.96 40.02 -20.31
C CYS A 578 6.11 38.82 -20.71
N VAL A 579 6.47 37.63 -20.24
CA VAL A 579 5.61 36.44 -20.30
C VAL A 579 5.28 36.08 -18.85
N ASP A 580 4.09 36.51 -18.44
CA ASP A 580 3.42 35.93 -17.27
C ASP A 580 2.80 34.58 -17.69
N ASN A 581 2.88 33.60 -16.79
CA ASN A 581 2.35 32.22 -16.83
C ASN A 581 3.38 31.11 -17.11
N LEU A 582 4.17 30.79 -16.07
CA LEU A 582 4.79 29.48 -15.90
C LEU A 582 3.74 28.45 -15.47
N PRO A 583 3.84 27.17 -15.89
CA PRO A 583 3.01 26.10 -15.36
C PRO A 583 3.42 25.78 -13.92
N ILE A 584 2.44 25.51 -13.07
CA ILE A 584 2.61 25.12 -11.67
C ILE A 584 3.11 23.66 -11.66
N THR A 585 4.39 23.45 -11.33
CA THR A 585 4.88 22.15 -10.85
C THR A 585 4.10 21.74 -9.61
N PRO A 586 3.66 20.47 -9.44
CA PRO A 586 3.03 20.04 -8.19
C PRO A 586 3.97 20.42 -7.03
N GLU A 587 3.43 21.11 -6.03
CA GLU A 587 4.26 21.56 -4.93
C GLU A 587 4.84 20.32 -4.25
N PRO A 588 6.16 20.24 -4.10
CA PRO A 588 6.79 19.08 -3.51
C PRO A 588 6.23 18.90 -2.09
N THR A 589 5.77 17.69 -1.75
CA THR A 589 5.08 17.44 -0.48
C THR A 589 6.07 17.07 0.61
N GLU A 590 5.83 17.59 1.81
CA GLU A 590 6.52 17.17 3.03
C GLU A 590 5.73 16.01 3.65
N ASP A 591 6.25 14.79 3.54
CA ASP A 591 5.62 13.59 4.09
C ASP A 591 6.17 13.35 5.50
N ILE A 592 5.43 13.78 6.53
CA ILE A 592 5.76 13.57 7.94
C ILE A 592 4.68 12.73 8.62
N ILE A 593 5.11 11.70 9.36
CA ILE A 593 4.27 10.95 10.28
C ILE A 593 4.16 11.75 11.57
N ASP A 594 3.05 12.46 11.69
CA ASP A 594 2.71 13.14 12.93
C ASP A 594 2.42 12.12 14.06
N ASN A 595 2.71 12.53 15.30
CA ASN A 595 2.44 11.77 16.53
C ASN A 595 3.35 10.57 16.79
N VAL A 596 4.51 10.48 16.15
CA VAL A 596 5.57 9.60 16.66
C VAL A 596 6.06 10.19 17.99
N PRO A 597 5.97 9.46 19.11
CA PRO A 597 6.38 10.00 20.39
C PRO A 597 7.91 10.11 20.44
N TYR A 598 8.39 11.19 21.06
CA TYR A 598 9.82 11.46 21.21
C TYR A 598 10.31 11.13 22.62
N ILE A 599 11.47 10.46 22.70
CA ILE A 599 12.15 10.16 23.97
C ILE A 599 13.63 10.51 23.82
N SER A 600 14.18 11.25 24.78
CA SER A 600 15.62 11.47 24.87
C SER A 600 16.28 10.37 25.70
N GLN A 601 17.27 9.68 25.15
CA GLN A 601 18.08 8.72 25.91
C GLN A 601 18.91 9.42 27.01
N LEU A 602 19.10 10.75 26.92
CA LEU A 602 19.84 11.54 27.90
C LEU A 602 19.07 11.74 29.21
N GLU A 603 17.80 11.35 29.26
CA GLU A 603 17.01 11.28 30.48
C GLU A 603 17.40 10.08 31.36
N ALA A 604 18.02 9.04 30.77
CA ALA A 604 18.53 7.93 31.53
C ALA A 604 19.80 8.35 32.29
N ASN A 605 19.90 7.96 33.56
CA ASN A 605 21.14 8.05 34.32
C ASN A 605 22.10 6.90 33.94
N CYS A 606 22.30 6.69 32.64
CA CYS A 606 23.16 5.66 32.04
C CYS A 606 24.22 6.33 31.13
N ASN A 607 25.17 5.56 30.60
CA ASN A 607 25.98 6.04 29.47
C ASN A 607 25.07 6.12 28.23
N PRO A 608 24.79 7.32 27.70
CA PRO A 608 23.77 7.50 26.68
C PRO A 608 24.07 6.76 25.38
N ASN A 609 25.36 6.58 25.04
CA ASN A 609 25.81 5.86 23.84
C ASN A 609 25.33 4.40 23.70
N LYS A 610 24.66 3.85 24.73
CA LYS A 610 24.30 2.43 24.82
C LYS A 610 22.80 2.17 24.77
N LEU A 611 21.97 3.22 24.70
CA LEU A 611 20.51 3.12 24.73
C LEU A 611 19.82 3.61 23.46
N CYS A 612 20.54 4.12 22.46
CA CYS A 612 19.93 4.72 21.26
C CYS A 612 18.97 3.78 20.54
N GLY A 613 19.36 2.52 20.32
CA GLY A 613 18.48 1.56 19.66
C GLY A 613 17.25 1.18 20.50
N TYR A 614 17.38 0.94 21.80
CA TYR A 614 16.22 0.67 22.67
C TYR A 614 15.28 1.88 22.75
N THR A 615 15.83 3.10 22.74
CA THR A 615 15.04 4.34 22.71
C THR A 615 14.24 4.42 21.41
N CYS A 616 14.85 4.09 20.27
CA CYS A 616 14.17 4.03 18.97
C CYS A 616 13.07 2.95 18.94
N VAL A 617 13.36 1.73 19.43
CA VAL A 617 12.36 0.65 19.55
C VAL A 617 11.18 1.12 20.40
N THR A 618 11.43 1.84 21.49
CA THR A 618 10.37 2.34 22.38
C THR A 618 9.52 3.41 21.69
N MET A 619 10.13 4.36 20.98
CA MET A 619 9.40 5.39 20.20
C MET A 619 8.48 4.75 19.15
N VAL A 620 9.01 3.83 18.33
CA VAL A 620 8.23 3.14 17.28
C VAL A 620 7.16 2.22 17.87
N SER A 621 7.45 1.51 18.95
CA SER A 621 6.47 0.61 19.58
C SER A 621 5.36 1.37 20.32
N SER A 622 5.67 2.55 20.84
CA SER A 622 4.69 3.43 21.47
C SER A 622 3.79 4.11 20.44
N PHE A 623 4.30 4.41 19.24
CA PHE A 623 3.47 4.82 18.11
C PHE A 623 2.37 3.79 17.78
N PHE A 624 2.66 2.49 17.87
CA PHE A 624 1.65 1.41 17.74
C PHE A 624 0.78 1.20 19.00
N GLY A 625 0.89 2.06 20.02
CA GLY A 625 0.14 1.94 21.27
C GLY A 625 0.46 0.66 22.05
N LYS A 626 1.62 0.02 21.81
CA LYS A 626 1.99 -1.25 22.47
C LYS A 626 2.84 -1.05 23.72
N THR A 627 3.40 0.14 23.91
CA THR A 627 4.15 0.51 25.11
C THR A 627 4.08 2.02 25.37
N ASN A 628 4.57 2.45 26.53
CA ASN A 628 4.67 3.87 26.87
C ASN A 628 5.97 4.47 26.34
N ALA A 629 5.91 5.72 25.88
CA ALA A 629 7.08 6.47 25.47
C ALA A 629 7.76 7.14 26.67
N ASP A 630 8.44 6.35 27.49
CA ASP A 630 9.18 6.86 28.65
C ASP A 630 10.52 6.16 28.84
N ILE A 631 11.42 6.82 29.57
CA ILE A 631 12.78 6.32 29.81
C ILE A 631 12.81 5.04 30.66
N THR A 632 11.77 4.78 31.47
CA THR A 632 11.70 3.56 32.29
C THR A 632 11.50 2.36 31.38
N THR A 633 10.61 2.48 30.40
CA THR A 633 10.37 1.46 29.37
C THR A 633 11.63 1.16 28.57
N VAL A 634 12.40 2.18 28.19
CA VAL A 634 13.69 2.00 27.50
C VAL A 634 14.66 1.16 28.34
N GLN A 635 14.76 1.46 29.64
CA GLN A 635 15.63 0.74 30.56
C GLN A 635 15.14 -0.68 30.85
N ASP A 636 13.83 -0.88 30.97
CA ASP A 636 13.23 -2.20 31.20
C ASP A 636 13.45 -3.12 29.99
N LEU A 637 13.31 -2.60 28.76
CA LEU A 637 13.64 -3.36 27.53
C LEU A 637 15.13 -3.73 27.47
N ALA A 638 16.02 -2.81 27.84
CA ALA A 638 17.45 -3.09 27.92
C ALA A 638 17.78 -4.12 29.00
N GLU A 639 17.07 -4.10 30.15
CA GLU A 639 17.24 -5.10 31.20
C GLU A 639 16.76 -6.48 30.77
N GLU A 640 15.63 -6.56 30.08
CA GLU A 640 15.05 -7.83 29.64
C GLU A 640 15.85 -8.47 28.50
N ASP A 641 16.29 -7.69 27.51
CA ASP A 641 17.11 -8.21 26.40
C ASP A 641 18.59 -8.40 26.77
N TYR A 642 19.19 -7.40 27.43
CA TYR A 642 20.63 -7.31 27.65
C TYR A 642 21.07 -7.65 29.08
N GLY A 643 20.13 -7.88 29.99
CA GLY A 643 20.40 -8.18 31.40
C GLY A 643 20.81 -6.98 32.26
N SER A 644 20.72 -5.75 31.74
CA SER A 644 21.02 -4.52 32.49
C SER A 644 20.25 -3.32 31.97
N ARG A 645 19.65 -2.54 32.88
CA ARG A 645 19.05 -1.23 32.58
C ARG A 645 20.03 -0.21 31.97
N CYS A 646 21.32 -0.37 32.26
CA CYS A 646 22.39 0.43 31.69
C CYS A 646 23.48 -0.51 31.15
N PRO A 647 23.39 -0.97 29.89
CA PRO A 647 24.39 -1.82 29.29
C PRO A 647 25.80 -1.21 29.34
N SER A 648 26.81 -2.01 29.70
CA SER A 648 28.22 -1.57 29.72
C SER A 648 28.86 -1.59 28.33
N SER A 649 28.29 -2.36 27.39
CA SER A 649 28.69 -2.49 25.98
C SER A 649 27.56 -2.07 25.05
N ALA A 650 27.90 -1.72 23.80
CA ALA A 650 26.88 -1.36 22.81
C ALA A 650 26.10 -2.63 22.43
N PRO A 651 24.76 -2.59 22.45
CA PRO A 651 23.95 -3.63 21.84
C PRO A 651 24.19 -3.69 20.33
N ASN A 652 24.02 -4.87 19.75
CA ASN A 652 24.05 -5.04 18.29
C ASN A 652 22.63 -4.93 17.72
N LEU A 653 22.50 -5.08 16.40
CA LEU A 653 21.20 -4.95 15.72
C LEU A 653 20.21 -6.06 16.11
N ASP A 654 20.70 -7.27 16.40
CA ASP A 654 19.87 -8.40 16.84
C ASP A 654 19.23 -8.14 18.20
N ASN A 655 19.93 -7.44 19.10
CA ASN A 655 19.39 -7.01 20.38
C ASN A 655 18.14 -6.12 20.20
N TYR A 656 18.15 -5.21 19.22
CA TYR A 656 17.00 -4.33 18.97
C TYR A 656 15.81 -5.09 18.39
N VAL A 657 16.06 -6.06 17.51
CA VAL A 657 15.01 -6.98 17.02
C VAL A 657 14.41 -7.78 18.16
N ALA A 658 15.24 -8.34 19.05
CA ALA A 658 14.78 -9.10 20.20
C ALA A 658 13.97 -8.22 21.18
N ALA A 659 14.44 -7.00 21.47
CA ALA A 659 13.72 -6.03 22.28
C ALA A 659 12.34 -5.67 21.71
N ALA A 660 12.22 -5.46 20.40
CA ALA A 660 10.93 -5.21 19.78
C ALA A 660 9.97 -6.42 19.90
N LYS A 661 10.50 -7.65 19.81
CA LYS A 661 9.69 -8.89 19.94
C LYS A 661 9.28 -9.23 21.37
N ILE A 662 9.94 -8.67 22.38
CA ILE A 662 9.52 -8.75 23.78
C ILE A 662 8.16 -8.06 23.97
N ILE A 663 7.93 -6.96 23.26
CA ILE A 663 6.69 -6.19 23.34
C ILE A 663 5.54 -7.00 22.72
N LYS A 664 4.54 -7.34 23.55
CA LYS A 664 3.44 -8.21 23.15
C LYS A 664 2.66 -7.64 21.97
N GLY A 665 2.48 -8.46 20.94
CA GLY A 665 1.71 -8.10 19.74
C GLY A 665 2.54 -7.43 18.66
N LEU A 666 3.85 -7.27 18.85
CA LEU A 666 4.76 -6.81 17.80
C LEU A 666 5.60 -7.96 17.25
N ASP A 667 5.99 -7.82 15.98
CA ASP A 667 7.13 -8.51 15.38
C ASP A 667 8.11 -7.48 14.81
N ALA A 668 9.33 -7.92 14.55
CA ALA A 668 10.36 -7.07 13.99
C ALA A 668 11.37 -7.86 13.16
N VAL A 669 11.96 -7.17 12.18
CA VAL A 669 13.10 -7.67 11.40
C VAL A 669 14.04 -6.52 11.07
N TRP A 670 15.34 -6.81 11.12
CA TRP A 670 16.35 -5.93 10.54
C TRP A 670 16.56 -6.30 9.08
N ASP A 671 16.45 -5.33 8.18
CA ASP A 671 16.69 -5.56 6.75
C ASP A 671 17.43 -4.38 6.11
N TRP A 672 18.06 -4.65 4.97
CA TRP A 672 18.69 -3.62 4.16
C TRP A 672 17.69 -3.13 3.12
N ASN A 673 17.31 -1.86 3.22
CA ASN A 673 16.25 -1.27 2.43
C ASN A 673 16.82 -0.17 1.53
N THR A 674 16.40 -0.11 0.27
CA THR A 674 16.65 1.07 -0.57
C THR A 674 15.99 2.31 0.04
N TYR A 675 16.51 3.51 -0.26
CA TYR A 675 15.87 4.76 0.16
C TYR A 675 14.40 4.85 -0.28
N GLN A 676 14.05 4.29 -1.43
CA GLN A 676 12.67 4.23 -1.92
C GLN A 676 11.78 3.34 -1.04
N GLN A 677 12.30 2.20 -0.56
CA GLN A 677 11.57 1.37 0.40
C GLN A 677 11.37 2.09 1.73
N VAL A 678 12.39 2.82 2.21
CA VAL A 678 12.26 3.67 3.40
C VAL A 678 11.14 4.70 3.23
N LYS A 679 11.12 5.43 2.11
CA LYS A 679 10.03 6.35 1.75
C LYS A 679 8.67 5.64 1.68
N GLY A 680 8.62 4.43 1.11
CA GLY A 680 7.41 3.61 1.06
C GLY A 680 6.82 3.28 2.44
N TYR A 681 7.65 3.01 3.45
CA TYR A 681 7.19 2.85 4.83
C TYR A 681 6.64 4.16 5.40
N ILE A 682 7.34 5.27 5.18
CA ILE A 682 6.90 6.60 5.63
C ILE A 682 5.52 6.96 5.02
N ASN A 683 5.36 6.77 3.71
CA ASN A 683 4.12 7.04 2.99
C ASN A 683 2.97 6.12 3.43
N SER A 684 3.32 4.96 3.99
CA SER A 684 2.36 4.03 4.60
C SER A 684 2.02 4.40 6.06
N GLY A 685 2.57 5.47 6.60
CA GLY A 685 2.38 5.91 7.99
C GLY A 685 3.17 5.07 9.00
N ILE A 686 4.27 4.44 8.60
CA ILE A 686 5.07 3.56 9.47
C ILE A 686 6.44 4.21 9.72
N PRO A 687 6.71 4.71 10.95
CA PRO A 687 8.02 5.23 11.29
C PRO A 687 9.03 4.08 11.40
N ILE A 688 10.27 4.33 11.00
CA ILE A 688 11.28 3.27 10.88
C ILE A 688 12.56 3.63 11.61
N GLN A 689 13.11 2.70 12.38
CA GLN A 689 14.41 2.91 13.01
C GLN A 689 15.53 2.64 12.00
N VAL A 690 16.48 3.56 11.89
CA VAL A 690 17.63 3.50 10.98
C VAL A 690 18.93 3.55 11.78
N ALA A 691 19.88 2.68 11.42
CA ALA A 691 21.26 2.79 11.91
C ALA A 691 22.10 3.69 10.99
N LEU A 692 22.89 4.57 11.60
CA LEU A 692 23.77 5.48 10.88
C LEU A 692 25.08 5.72 11.67
N ASN A 693 26.10 6.24 11.01
CA ASN A 693 27.31 6.72 11.67
C ASN A 693 27.09 8.18 12.05
N TYR A 694 26.96 8.45 13.34
CA TYR A 694 26.68 9.79 13.85
C TYR A 694 27.75 10.81 13.44
N GLY A 695 29.00 10.34 13.31
CA GLY A 695 30.16 11.13 12.88
C GLY A 695 30.00 11.81 11.52
N GLU A 696 29.15 11.27 10.66
CA GLU A 696 28.93 11.78 9.31
C GLU A 696 27.75 12.76 9.23
N LEU A 697 26.94 12.92 10.29
CA LEU A 697 25.90 13.95 10.35
C LEU A 697 26.47 15.37 10.56
N ASN A 698 27.79 15.53 10.66
CA ASN A 698 28.47 16.82 10.76
C ASN A 698 27.84 17.77 11.80
N ASN A 699 27.48 18.99 11.38
CA ASN A 699 26.89 20.01 12.24
C ASN A 699 25.45 19.69 12.67
N TYR A 700 24.84 18.64 12.10
CA TYR A 700 23.51 18.17 12.44
C TYR A 700 23.53 17.14 13.58
N ARG A 701 24.66 16.87 14.24
CA ARG A 701 24.65 16.14 15.52
C ARG A 701 24.23 17.03 16.69
N CYS A 702 23.48 16.48 17.63
CA CYS A 702 23.24 17.12 18.93
C CYS A 702 24.48 17.06 19.84
N LEU A 703 25.22 15.95 19.81
CA LEU A 703 26.49 15.83 20.52
C LEU A 703 27.68 15.88 19.55
N LYS A 704 28.36 17.03 19.50
CA LYS A 704 29.47 17.26 18.56
C LYS A 704 30.67 16.33 18.77
N ASP A 705 30.92 15.95 20.03
CA ASP A 705 32.09 15.17 20.44
C ASP A 705 31.92 13.65 20.28
N TYR A 706 30.74 13.18 19.87
CA TYR A 706 30.49 11.76 19.63
C TYR A 706 30.52 11.44 18.13
N SER A 707 31.35 10.46 17.77
CA SER A 707 31.39 9.82 16.46
C SER A 707 31.37 8.30 16.64
N GLY A 708 30.43 7.63 15.99
CA GLY A 708 30.22 6.19 16.14
C GLY A 708 28.84 5.77 15.62
N GLY A 709 28.56 4.48 15.68
CA GLY A 709 27.24 3.94 15.32
C GLY A 709 26.15 4.48 16.24
N HIS A 710 25.04 4.92 15.65
CA HIS A 710 23.88 5.48 16.33
C HIS A 710 22.59 4.99 15.68
N SER A 711 21.48 5.10 16.39
CA SER A 711 20.14 4.79 15.86
C SER A 711 19.24 6.01 16.00
N VAL A 712 18.46 6.26 14.95
CA VAL A 712 17.46 7.32 14.87
C VAL A 712 16.14 6.73 14.37
N VAL A 713 15.03 7.40 14.58
CA VAL A 713 13.74 7.04 13.95
C VAL A 713 13.49 8.01 12.81
N VAL A 714 13.39 7.52 11.58
CA VAL A 714 12.93 8.32 10.44
C VAL A 714 11.42 8.42 10.53
N VAL A 715 10.93 9.65 10.59
CA VAL A 715 9.50 9.97 10.71
C VAL A 715 8.98 10.72 9.49
N GLY A 716 9.84 11.11 8.56
CA GLY A 716 9.41 11.82 7.35
C GLY A 716 10.54 12.10 6.36
N TYR A 717 10.17 12.71 5.24
CA TYR A 717 11.11 13.33 4.29
C TYR A 717 10.44 14.55 3.63
N SER A 718 11.26 15.53 3.25
CA SER A 718 10.86 16.71 2.48
C SER A 718 11.56 16.64 1.13
N GLU A 719 10.81 16.34 0.06
CA GLU A 719 11.31 16.50 -1.31
C GLU A 719 11.67 17.96 -1.66
N PRO A 720 10.90 18.99 -1.23
CA PRO A 720 11.25 20.39 -1.52
C PRO A 720 12.65 20.75 -1.04
N ASP A 721 12.94 20.36 0.19
CA ASP A 721 14.19 20.72 0.84
C ASP A 721 15.27 19.65 0.67
N ASN A 722 14.92 18.53 0.03
CA ASN A 722 15.76 17.33 -0.09
C ASN A 722 16.34 16.93 1.27
N ASN A 723 15.45 16.79 2.27
CA ASN A 723 15.79 16.50 3.66
C ASN A 723 15.08 15.23 4.16
N TRP A 724 15.68 14.55 5.13
CA TRP A 724 15.06 13.52 5.96
C TRP A 724 14.65 14.10 7.30
N ILE A 725 13.48 13.72 7.80
CA ILE A 725 12.96 14.16 9.09
C ILE A 725 13.11 13.00 10.09
N ILE A 726 13.84 13.23 11.18
CA ILE A 726 14.18 12.19 12.16
C ILE A 726 13.83 12.56 13.60
N HIS A 727 13.67 11.55 14.45
CA HIS A 727 13.83 11.65 15.89
C HIS A 727 15.22 11.16 16.29
N ASP A 728 16.02 12.06 16.85
CA ASP A 728 17.35 11.76 17.35
C ASP A 728 17.31 11.61 18.89
N PRO A 729 17.45 10.39 19.42
CA PRO A 729 17.39 10.15 20.85
C PRO A 729 18.58 10.74 21.62
N TYR A 730 19.64 11.19 20.94
CA TYR A 730 20.81 11.82 21.57
C TYR A 730 20.61 13.32 21.87
N CYS A 731 19.50 13.93 21.47
CA CYS A 731 19.20 15.32 21.81
C CYS A 731 18.42 15.36 23.14
N ARG A 732 18.64 16.36 24.01
CA ARG A 732 17.77 16.56 25.20
C ARG A 732 16.54 17.36 24.82
N ASP A 733 16.77 18.47 24.13
CA ASP A 733 15.75 19.34 23.56
C ASP A 733 15.93 19.37 22.04
N GLY A 734 14.82 19.51 21.30
CA GLY A 734 14.86 19.62 19.84
C GLY A 734 15.31 18.35 19.10
N GLY A 735 15.19 17.18 19.74
CA GLY A 735 15.46 15.90 19.08
C GLY A 735 14.34 15.37 18.21
N ALA A 736 13.12 15.86 18.41
CA ALA A 736 11.96 15.52 17.60
C ALA A 736 11.99 16.29 16.27
N TYR A 737 11.49 15.64 15.21
CA TYR A 737 11.32 16.19 13.85
C TYR A 737 12.52 17.00 13.33
N ARG A 738 13.74 16.49 13.54
CA ARG A 738 14.95 17.14 13.05
C ARG A 738 15.09 16.93 11.56
N SER A 739 15.22 18.03 10.83
CA SER A 739 15.48 18.03 9.40
C SER A 739 16.98 17.87 9.12
N ILE A 740 17.34 16.82 8.38
CA ILE A 740 18.70 16.45 8.02
C ILE A 740 18.83 16.46 6.49
N PRO A 741 19.76 17.22 5.91
CA PRO A 741 20.01 17.17 4.47
C PRO A 741 20.24 15.76 3.97
N ASN A 742 19.62 15.43 2.83
CA ASN A 742 19.72 14.11 2.22
C ASN A 742 21.18 13.70 2.01
N THR A 743 22.05 14.61 1.59
CA THR A 743 23.49 14.34 1.47
C THR A 743 24.12 13.88 2.79
N GLU A 744 23.82 14.55 3.90
CA GLU A 744 24.37 14.23 5.22
C GLU A 744 23.80 12.92 5.77
N PHE A 745 22.49 12.72 5.59
CA PHE A 745 21.82 11.49 5.99
C PHE A 745 22.34 10.27 5.20
N VAL A 746 22.42 10.39 3.87
CA VAL A 746 22.94 9.35 2.98
C VAL A 746 24.39 9.02 3.32
N ASN A 747 25.24 10.02 3.55
CA ASN A 747 26.63 9.79 3.96
C ASN A 747 26.70 9.01 5.28
N ALA A 748 25.89 9.39 6.27
CA ALA A 748 25.84 8.73 7.56
C ALA A 748 25.36 7.28 7.50
N VAL A 749 24.34 6.99 6.70
CA VAL A 749 23.85 5.63 6.50
C VAL A 749 24.82 4.80 5.68
N SER A 750 25.36 5.36 4.60
CA SER A 750 26.31 4.68 3.72
C SER A 750 27.58 4.29 4.46
N LYS A 751 28.00 5.07 5.47
CA LYS A 751 29.15 4.70 6.28
C LYS A 751 28.93 3.42 7.09
N ILE A 752 27.73 3.20 7.61
CA ILE A 752 27.36 1.92 8.23
C ILE A 752 27.34 0.80 7.18
N TRP A 753 26.83 1.06 5.98
CA TRP A 753 26.91 0.09 4.89
C TRP A 753 28.35 -0.34 4.61
N GLU A 754 29.28 0.62 4.46
CA GLU A 754 30.70 0.35 4.23
C GLU A 754 31.30 -0.54 5.31
N GLU A 755 30.99 -0.26 6.58
CA GLU A 755 31.48 -1.00 7.74
C GLU A 755 30.99 -2.45 7.79
N PHE A 756 29.76 -2.72 7.32
CA PHE A 756 29.14 -4.05 7.41
C PHE A 756 29.22 -4.88 6.11
N LYS A 757 29.17 -4.22 4.94
CA LYS A 757 28.98 -4.87 3.62
C LYS A 757 30.09 -4.53 2.62
N GLY A 758 30.93 -3.53 2.90
CA GLY A 758 31.98 -3.05 1.99
C GLY A 758 31.55 -1.84 1.15
N PRO A 759 32.46 -1.31 0.31
CA PRO A 759 32.35 0.05 -0.26
C PRO A 759 31.26 0.24 -1.32
N GLU A 760 30.59 -0.81 -1.77
CA GLU A 760 29.63 -0.74 -2.86
C GLU A 760 28.21 -1.02 -2.37
N GLY A 761 27.44 0.04 -2.12
CA GLY A 761 26.00 -0.03 -1.91
C GLY A 761 25.40 1.25 -1.37
N SER A 762 24.07 1.32 -1.44
CA SER A 762 23.27 2.50 -1.12
C SER A 762 22.01 2.12 -0.32
N GLU A 763 22.05 0.98 0.38
CA GLU A 763 20.92 0.52 1.18
C GLU A 763 21.06 0.99 2.63
N VAL A 764 19.91 1.22 3.24
CA VAL A 764 19.71 1.68 4.60
C VAL A 764 19.51 0.47 5.50
N ALA A 765 20.33 0.35 6.53
CA ALA A 765 20.14 -0.63 7.58
C ALA A 765 18.96 -0.18 8.46
N ALA A 766 17.83 -0.88 8.37
CA ALA A 766 16.59 -0.45 9.01
C ALA A 766 15.91 -1.56 9.82
N LEU A 767 15.42 -1.22 11.01
CA LEU A 767 14.54 -2.07 11.81
C LEU A 767 13.09 -1.76 11.48
N ILE A 768 12.41 -2.75 10.91
CA ILE A 768 10.99 -2.69 10.60
C ILE A 768 10.25 -3.35 11.78
N ILE A 769 9.29 -2.64 12.38
CA ILE A 769 8.45 -3.12 13.48
C ILE A 769 6.99 -3.04 13.01
N TRP A 770 6.21 -4.10 13.24
CA TRP A 770 4.79 -4.15 12.86
C TRP A 770 3.96 -4.96 13.86
N GLU A 771 2.65 -4.75 13.85
CA GLU A 771 1.71 -5.55 14.66
C GLU A 771 1.52 -6.95 14.08
N LYS A 772 1.52 -7.97 14.95
CA LYS A 772 1.34 -9.39 14.59
C LYS A 772 -0.08 -9.77 14.17
#